data_AF-A0A816NAF2-F1
#
_entry.id   AF-A0A816NAF2-F1
#
_cell.length_a   1.000
_cell.length_b   1.000
_cell.length_c   1.000
_cell.angle_alpha   90.00
_cell.angle_beta   90.00
_cell.angle_gamma   90.00
#
_symmetry.space_group_name_H-M   'P 1'
#
loop_
_entity.id
_entity.type
_entity.pdbx_description
1 polymer ?
#
loop_
_entity_poly.entity_id
_entity_poly.type
_entity_poly.pdbx_seq_one_letter_code
_entity_poly.pdbx_strand_id
1 'polypeptide(L)'
;MAKKNGVTMEVGEDGVAVITISNPPVNSLSSPILSEWNEKLQEANKRSDVKAIVLTGKGGVFSGGFDLNIFHQVHKTGDMSLMPDISFDLVGTLMEDSRKPIVAAVEGVALGGGFELALASHARVAAPKAQLTLPELTLGLIPGFGGTQRLPRLVGLAKAIDMILLSKSISSEEGHKLGLIDALVPPGDLLSTSRKWALDIALGRKPFLRSLYRTDKIGSLSEARAILNNARQLAKKIAPNMPQHHVCIDVIEEGIIHGGYSGILKEGEVFKQLIPSDTVKALVHVYFAQRAISKVPNVTDVGLKPRPMKKVAVIGGGLMGSGITTALLLSNIRVVLKEINSEYLLKGINSVEANLNSLVSRGKLTQDKAEKAFSLLKGVLDYTDFKDVDMVIEAVIENIELKQKIFIEIEEACPSHCILASNTSTIDLNVIGEKTNSKDRIVGAHFFSPAHIMTLLEIVRTENTSPQVILDLMALGKAIKKVPVVVGNCIGFAVNRTFFPYAQAAHTLVNLGVDLFRVDNVITSFGLPLGPFQLGDLAGHGIAIATKDIYDKAFGDQMFRSPLTELLLKSGRNGKINGRGYYIYQKGSKPKPDPSVLSVVEESRTLTNIMPGGKAITVTDKDIVEMILFPVVNEACRVLDEGVVIRASDLDVASVLGMSFPSYRGGVLFWADTVGPKYIYERLKRLSETYGGFFKPSKYLEERAMRGMLLFDTSKIWHSQTGKSQLDKFTNKRKSSQAHPGCLEVSVSSRRPDEQRATCRLQVTSTCETSDEGRNDGATRSVPSG
;
A
#
# COMPACT_ATOMS: atom_id res chain seq x y z
N MET A 1 30.66 -6.38 20.89
CA MET A 1 31.25 -5.67 19.74
C MET A 1 30.14 -4.93 19.01
N ALA A 2 30.18 -3.59 18.97
CA ALA A 2 29.22 -2.81 18.21
C ALA A 2 29.29 -3.23 16.72
N LYS A 3 28.14 -3.54 16.10
CA LYS A 3 28.08 -3.83 14.65
C LYS A 3 28.52 -2.57 13.92
N LYS A 4 29.72 -2.59 13.33
CA LYS A 4 30.21 -1.50 12.47
C LYS A 4 29.33 -1.49 11.23
N ASN A 5 28.46 -0.49 11.11
CA ASN A 5 27.76 -0.20 9.87
C ASN A 5 28.78 0.43 8.91
N GLY A 6 28.73 0.05 7.63
CA GLY A 6 29.69 0.52 6.63
C GLY A 6 30.14 -0.59 5.69
N VAL A 7 31.22 -0.32 4.96
CA VAL A 7 31.91 -1.24 4.07
C VAL A 7 33.27 -1.61 4.65
N THR A 8 33.54 -2.90 4.78
CA THR A 8 34.84 -3.40 5.24
C THR A 8 35.58 -4.14 4.12
N MET A 9 36.90 -4.13 4.17
CA MET A 9 37.75 -4.91 3.27
C MET A 9 38.76 -5.71 4.09
N GLU A 10 38.86 -7.01 3.81
CA GLU A 10 39.87 -7.91 4.38
C GLU A 10 40.63 -8.61 3.26
N VAL A 11 41.96 -8.55 3.28
CA VAL A 11 42.81 -9.25 2.32
C VAL A 11 43.31 -10.52 2.99
N GLY A 12 42.97 -11.69 2.44
CA GLY A 12 43.46 -12.95 2.98
C GLY A 12 44.85 -13.31 2.45
N GLU A 13 45.47 -14.32 3.05
CA GLU A 13 46.83 -14.79 2.71
C GLU A 13 46.96 -15.29 1.26
N ASP A 14 45.85 -15.71 0.66
CA ASP A 14 45.75 -16.09 -0.76
C ASP A 14 45.83 -14.89 -1.73
N GLY A 15 45.80 -13.65 -1.20
CA GLY A 15 45.79 -12.40 -1.97
C GLY A 15 44.40 -11.98 -2.46
N VAL A 16 43.32 -12.58 -1.95
CA VAL A 16 41.95 -12.17 -2.31
C VAL A 16 41.42 -11.16 -1.30
N ALA A 17 41.01 -9.99 -1.79
CA ALA A 17 40.31 -8.97 -1.02
C ALA A 17 38.82 -9.28 -0.96
N VAL A 18 38.23 -9.40 0.24
CA VAL A 18 36.79 -9.55 0.45
C VAL A 18 36.24 -8.20 0.91
N ILE A 19 35.43 -7.57 0.07
CA ILE A 19 34.71 -6.34 0.38
C ILE A 19 33.29 -6.70 0.80
N THR A 20 32.91 -6.32 2.02
CA THR A 20 31.64 -6.69 2.64
C THR A 20 30.81 -5.45 2.96
N ILE A 21 29.57 -5.40 2.46
CA ILE A 21 28.57 -4.40 2.86
C ILE A 21 27.91 -4.84 4.17
N SER A 22 27.81 -3.94 5.14
CA SER A 22 27.05 -4.14 6.37
C SER A 22 26.20 -2.90 6.66
N ASN A 23 24.96 -2.90 6.19
CA ASN A 23 23.99 -1.82 6.44
C ASN A 23 22.59 -2.43 6.71
N PRO A 24 22.36 -3.00 7.91
CA PRO A 24 21.11 -3.71 8.22
C PRO A 24 19.89 -2.79 8.11
N PRO A 25 18.69 -3.34 7.82
CA PRO A 25 18.38 -4.77 7.78
C PRO A 25 18.65 -5.45 6.43
N VAL A 26 18.84 -4.69 5.35
CA VAL A 26 18.88 -5.25 3.97
C VAL A 26 20.13 -4.89 3.19
N ASN A 27 21.15 -4.30 3.82
CA ASN A 27 22.34 -3.79 3.14
C ASN A 27 21.98 -2.81 2.01
N SER A 28 21.17 -1.80 2.34
CA SER A 28 20.77 -0.75 1.39
C SER A 28 21.98 0.08 0.97
N LEU A 29 22.02 0.45 -0.31
CA LEU A 29 23.04 1.28 -0.91
C LEU A 29 22.67 2.76 -0.67
N SER A 30 22.98 3.25 0.52
CA SER A 30 22.90 4.69 0.85
C SER A 30 24.15 5.42 0.35
N SER A 31 24.12 6.76 0.29
CA SER A 31 25.27 7.54 -0.18
C SER A 31 26.58 7.24 0.57
N PRO A 32 26.61 7.12 1.92
CA PRO A 32 27.83 6.73 2.64
C PRO A 32 28.33 5.33 2.26
N ILE A 33 27.43 4.35 2.13
CA ILE A 33 27.79 2.99 1.74
C ILE A 33 28.40 2.97 0.35
N LEU A 34 27.84 3.72 -0.60
CA LEU A 34 28.35 3.80 -1.96
C LEU A 34 29.70 4.51 -2.03
N SER A 35 29.92 5.56 -1.23
CA SER A 35 31.23 6.22 -1.10
C SER A 35 32.29 5.27 -0.54
N GLU A 36 32.01 4.61 0.58
CA GLU A 36 32.96 3.66 1.19
C GLU A 36 33.22 2.46 0.26
N TRP A 37 32.21 1.99 -0.45
CA TRP A 37 32.34 0.93 -1.45
C TRP A 37 33.29 1.32 -2.59
N ASN A 38 33.11 2.53 -3.12
CA ASN A 38 33.98 3.12 -4.13
C ASN A 38 35.43 3.20 -3.64
N GLU A 39 35.64 3.73 -2.43
CA GLU A 39 36.96 3.82 -1.81
C GLU A 39 37.63 2.45 -1.66
N LYS A 40 36.91 1.43 -1.18
CA LYS A 40 37.46 0.07 -1.01
C LYS A 40 37.78 -0.62 -2.32
N LEU A 41 36.96 -0.43 -3.36
CA LEU A 41 37.28 -0.93 -4.69
C LEU A 41 38.54 -0.25 -5.27
N GLN A 42 38.67 1.07 -5.12
CA GLN A 42 39.86 1.79 -5.55
C GLN A 42 41.11 1.33 -4.77
N GLU A 43 41.00 1.16 -3.46
CA GLU A 43 42.07 0.63 -2.60
C GLU A 43 42.50 -0.76 -3.07
N ALA A 44 41.55 -1.68 -3.23
CA ALA A 44 41.79 -3.05 -3.68
C ALA A 44 42.46 -3.08 -5.06
N ASN A 45 42.04 -2.22 -5.99
CA ASN A 45 42.61 -2.14 -7.33
C ASN A 45 44.07 -1.62 -7.33
N LYS A 46 44.42 -0.69 -6.43
CA LYS A 46 45.77 -0.09 -6.33
C LYS A 46 46.79 -0.98 -5.61
N ARG A 47 46.35 -1.77 -4.64
CA ARG A 47 47.20 -2.62 -3.78
C ARG A 47 47.89 -3.75 -4.55
N SER A 48 49.21 -3.89 -4.48
CA SER A 48 49.93 -4.95 -5.21
C SER A 48 49.76 -6.35 -4.62
N ASP A 49 49.47 -6.46 -3.32
CA ASP A 49 49.22 -7.72 -2.61
C ASP A 49 47.87 -8.35 -2.95
N VAL A 50 46.92 -7.56 -3.46
CA VAL A 50 45.60 -8.02 -3.89
C VAL A 50 45.67 -8.54 -5.32
N LYS A 51 45.36 -9.82 -5.51
CA LYS A 51 45.31 -10.52 -6.81
C LYS A 51 43.90 -10.58 -7.41
N ALA A 52 42.88 -10.63 -6.56
CA ALA A 52 41.47 -10.75 -6.94
C ALA A 52 40.55 -10.17 -5.85
N ILE A 53 39.30 -9.91 -6.19
CA ILE A 53 38.30 -9.27 -5.31
C ILE A 53 37.04 -10.15 -5.22
N VAL A 54 36.47 -10.26 -4.02
CA VAL A 54 35.14 -10.84 -3.77
C VAL A 54 34.26 -9.77 -3.13
N LEU A 55 33.03 -9.64 -3.64
CA LEU A 55 32.02 -8.71 -3.15
C LEU A 55 30.93 -9.50 -2.43
N THR A 56 30.55 -9.10 -1.23
CA THR A 56 29.47 -9.78 -0.49
C THR A 56 28.72 -8.83 0.45
N GLY A 57 27.62 -9.32 1.03
CA GLY A 57 26.85 -8.62 2.05
C GLY A 57 26.75 -9.41 3.35
N LYS A 58 26.68 -8.71 4.48
CA LYS A 58 26.62 -9.32 5.82
C LYS A 58 25.19 -9.68 6.21
N GLY A 59 25.04 -10.76 6.99
CA GLY A 59 23.75 -11.14 7.60
C GLY A 59 22.80 -11.91 6.69
N GLY A 60 23.33 -12.69 5.75
CA GLY A 60 22.53 -13.51 4.85
C GLY A 60 21.77 -12.71 3.78
N VAL A 61 22.21 -11.49 3.51
CA VAL A 61 21.65 -10.59 2.51
C VAL A 61 22.78 -9.97 1.72
N PHE A 62 22.77 -10.10 0.40
CA PHE A 62 23.72 -9.40 -0.45
C PHE A 62 23.43 -7.88 -0.44
N SER A 63 22.31 -7.45 -1.03
CA SER A 63 21.84 -6.07 -0.97
C SER A 63 20.39 -5.93 -1.41
N GLY A 64 19.62 -5.12 -0.68
CA GLY A 64 18.25 -4.73 -0.98
C GLY A 64 18.12 -3.60 -1.99
N GLY A 65 19.24 -3.10 -2.54
CA GLY A 65 19.25 -2.07 -3.58
C GLY A 65 19.44 -0.65 -3.05
N PHE A 66 19.20 0.32 -3.93
CA PHE A 66 19.41 1.74 -3.67
C PHE A 66 18.50 2.28 -2.56
N ASP A 67 19.03 3.17 -1.73
CA ASP A 67 18.27 3.76 -0.62
C ASP A 67 17.26 4.80 -1.13
N LEU A 68 15.98 4.44 -1.09
CA LEU A 68 14.89 5.32 -1.56
C LEU A 68 14.73 6.59 -0.72
N ASN A 69 15.35 6.69 0.46
CA ASN A 69 15.32 7.92 1.25
C ASN A 69 15.95 9.09 0.47
N ILE A 70 16.90 8.82 -0.42
CA ILE A 70 17.54 9.83 -1.26
C ILE A 70 16.50 10.46 -2.19
N PHE A 71 15.70 9.67 -2.91
CA PHE A 71 14.64 10.19 -3.76
C PHE A 71 13.61 11.00 -2.97
N HIS A 72 13.23 10.52 -1.79
CA HIS A 72 12.30 11.23 -0.93
C HIS A 72 12.83 12.62 -0.51
N GLN A 73 14.13 12.74 -0.21
CA GLN A 73 14.74 14.06 0.08
C GLN A 73 14.83 14.94 -1.16
N VAL A 74 15.21 14.38 -2.31
CA VAL A 74 15.23 15.10 -3.60
C VAL A 74 13.84 15.65 -3.92
N HIS A 75 12.78 14.86 -3.76
CA HIS A 75 11.41 15.31 -4.02
C HIS A 75 10.94 16.38 -3.04
N LYS A 76 11.38 16.30 -1.78
CA LYS A 76 11.04 17.28 -0.75
C LYS A 76 11.77 18.62 -0.93
N THR A 77 13.02 18.59 -1.36
CA THR A 77 13.90 19.78 -1.43
C THR A 77 14.00 20.36 -2.83
N GLY A 78 13.74 19.56 -3.87
CA GLY A 78 14.05 19.88 -5.26
C GLY A 78 15.55 19.78 -5.59
N ASP A 79 16.40 19.40 -4.64
CA ASP A 79 17.85 19.41 -4.81
C ASP A 79 18.36 18.10 -5.42
N MET A 80 18.66 18.14 -6.72
CA MET A 80 19.22 17.00 -7.46
C MET A 80 20.68 16.70 -7.08
N SER A 81 21.41 17.61 -6.42
CA SER A 81 22.80 17.35 -6.00
C SER A 81 22.93 16.28 -4.92
N LEU A 82 21.81 15.98 -4.24
CA LEU A 82 21.71 14.86 -3.29
C LEU A 82 21.83 13.49 -3.96
N MET A 83 21.58 13.42 -5.27
CA MET A 83 21.78 12.18 -6.04
C MET A 83 23.28 11.92 -6.20
N PRO A 84 23.78 10.78 -5.72
CA PRO A 84 25.19 10.48 -5.85
C PRO A 84 25.53 10.18 -7.32
N ASP A 85 26.71 10.62 -7.76
CA ASP A 85 27.19 10.41 -9.13
C ASP A 85 27.80 9.01 -9.26
N ILE A 86 26.94 7.99 -9.41
CA ILE A 86 27.35 6.59 -9.21
C ILE A 86 27.39 5.77 -10.49
N SER A 87 26.57 6.10 -11.50
CA SER A 87 26.25 5.11 -12.54
C SER A 87 27.42 4.76 -13.46
N PHE A 88 28.32 5.71 -13.75
CA PHE A 88 29.34 5.52 -14.78
C PHE A 88 30.69 5.03 -14.21
N ASP A 89 31.34 5.81 -13.35
CA ASP A 89 32.71 5.50 -12.87
C ASP A 89 32.75 4.30 -11.93
N LEU A 90 31.77 4.15 -11.03
CA LEU A 90 31.78 3.07 -10.04
C LEU A 90 31.59 1.70 -10.70
N VAL A 91 30.60 1.58 -11.57
CA VAL A 91 30.16 0.27 -12.07
C VAL A 91 30.85 -0.10 -13.38
N GLY A 92 31.01 0.86 -14.29
CA GLY A 92 31.74 0.65 -15.53
C GLY A 92 33.25 0.55 -15.29
N THR A 93 33.85 1.63 -14.80
CA THR A 93 35.32 1.74 -14.72
C THR A 93 35.94 0.93 -13.59
N LEU A 94 35.39 0.99 -12.37
CA LEU A 94 36.04 0.37 -11.21
C LEU A 94 35.72 -1.11 -11.01
N MET A 95 34.59 -1.58 -11.55
CA MET A 95 34.18 -2.97 -11.44
C MET A 95 34.42 -3.75 -12.72
N GLU A 96 33.72 -3.40 -13.81
CA GLU A 96 33.71 -4.19 -15.04
C GLU A 96 35.01 -4.09 -15.85
N ASP A 97 35.65 -2.92 -15.86
CA ASP A 97 36.97 -2.72 -16.47
C ASP A 97 38.13 -2.86 -15.47
N SER A 98 37.86 -3.42 -14.27
CA SER A 98 38.91 -3.69 -13.30
C SER A 98 39.97 -4.61 -13.91
N ARG A 99 41.25 -4.34 -13.60
CA ARG A 99 42.37 -5.23 -13.98
C ARG A 99 42.40 -6.50 -13.13
N LYS A 100 41.69 -6.51 -12.00
CA LYS A 100 41.61 -7.64 -11.07
C LYS A 100 40.24 -8.28 -11.20
N PRO A 101 40.16 -9.62 -11.23
CA PRO A 101 38.87 -10.28 -11.30
C PRO A 101 38.06 -10.00 -10.03
N ILE A 102 36.75 -9.90 -10.22
CA ILE A 102 35.78 -9.54 -9.19
C ILE A 102 34.68 -10.59 -9.23
N VAL A 103 34.40 -11.22 -8.09
CA VAL A 103 33.35 -12.22 -7.96
C VAL A 103 32.30 -11.76 -6.94
N ALA A 104 31.04 -11.75 -7.33
CA ALA A 104 29.92 -11.50 -6.42
C ALA A 104 29.54 -12.80 -5.69
N ALA A 105 29.64 -12.79 -4.36
CA ALA A 105 29.21 -13.87 -3.47
C ALA A 105 27.81 -13.54 -2.92
N VAL A 106 26.77 -14.08 -3.57
CA VAL A 106 25.37 -13.67 -3.38
C VAL A 106 24.62 -14.63 -2.44
N GLU A 107 24.14 -14.09 -1.32
CA GLU A 107 23.24 -14.79 -0.39
C GLU A 107 21.95 -14.00 -0.18
N GLY A 108 20.83 -14.71 0.00
CA GLY A 108 19.55 -14.08 0.32
C GLY A 108 18.96 -13.27 -0.82
N VAL A 109 19.10 -11.94 -0.79
CA VAL A 109 18.50 -11.06 -1.81
C VAL A 109 19.55 -10.17 -2.46
N ALA A 110 19.47 -10.05 -3.79
CA ALA A 110 20.14 -9.03 -4.58
C ALA A 110 19.06 -8.32 -5.41
N LEU A 111 18.72 -7.10 -5.00
CA LEU A 111 17.63 -6.32 -5.59
C LEU A 111 18.15 -5.01 -6.17
N GLY A 112 17.60 -4.62 -7.31
CA GLY A 112 17.86 -3.35 -7.98
C GLY A 112 19.34 -3.06 -8.12
N GLY A 113 19.77 -1.86 -7.71
CA GLY A 113 21.19 -1.48 -7.70
C GLY A 113 22.14 -2.53 -7.06
N GLY A 114 21.70 -3.26 -6.04
CA GLY A 114 22.47 -4.37 -5.46
C GLY A 114 22.66 -5.53 -6.45
N PHE A 115 21.62 -5.88 -7.19
CA PHE A 115 21.74 -6.87 -8.27
C PHE A 115 22.61 -6.34 -9.41
N GLU A 116 22.51 -5.06 -9.76
CA GLU A 116 23.33 -4.44 -10.80
C GLU A 116 24.83 -4.48 -10.48
N LEU A 117 25.22 -4.32 -9.20
CA LEU A 117 26.61 -4.56 -8.76
C LEU A 117 27.05 -6.02 -9.00
N ALA A 118 26.17 -7.00 -8.77
CA ALA A 118 26.46 -8.40 -9.07
C ALA A 118 26.55 -8.66 -10.59
N LEU A 119 25.73 -7.98 -11.40
CA LEU A 119 25.78 -8.08 -12.87
C LEU A 119 27.10 -7.53 -13.45
N ALA A 120 27.67 -6.50 -12.82
CA ALA A 120 28.95 -5.89 -13.21
C ALA A 120 30.18 -6.70 -12.79
N SER A 121 30.02 -7.69 -11.90
CA SER A 121 31.12 -8.59 -11.50
C SER A 121 31.51 -9.54 -12.64
N HIS A 122 32.75 -10.01 -12.64
CA HIS A 122 33.26 -10.94 -13.65
C HIS A 122 32.68 -12.36 -13.50
N ALA A 123 32.31 -12.74 -12.28
CA ALA A 123 31.51 -13.94 -12.00
C ALA A 123 30.58 -13.74 -10.80
N ARG A 124 29.57 -14.61 -10.67
CA ARG A 124 28.59 -14.67 -9.58
C ARG A 124 28.52 -16.08 -9.03
N VAL A 125 28.81 -16.25 -7.75
CA VAL A 125 28.59 -17.48 -7.00
C VAL A 125 27.45 -17.20 -6.02
N ALA A 126 26.45 -18.09 -5.94
CA ALA A 126 25.27 -17.83 -5.12
C ALA A 126 24.90 -19.01 -4.20
N ALA A 127 24.31 -18.68 -3.07
CA ALA A 127 23.59 -19.64 -2.25
C ALA A 127 22.23 -20.02 -2.88
N PRO A 128 21.69 -21.22 -2.61
CA PRO A 128 20.35 -21.62 -3.04
C PRO A 128 19.26 -20.65 -2.58
N LYS A 129 18.19 -20.54 -3.36
CA LYS A 129 17.01 -19.70 -3.09
C LYS A 129 17.29 -18.19 -3.04
N ALA A 130 18.47 -17.73 -3.44
CA ALA A 130 18.72 -16.30 -3.51
C ALA A 130 17.78 -15.66 -4.55
N GLN A 131 17.23 -14.47 -4.26
CA GLN A 131 16.31 -13.75 -5.14
C GLN A 131 17.04 -12.64 -5.89
N LEU A 132 16.90 -12.65 -7.22
CA LEU A 132 17.58 -11.74 -8.14
C LEU A 132 16.55 -10.94 -8.94
N THR A 133 16.52 -9.61 -8.77
CA THR A 133 15.43 -8.77 -9.31
C THR A 133 15.87 -7.35 -9.61
N LEU A 134 15.31 -6.75 -10.67
CA LEU A 134 15.36 -5.30 -10.97
C LEU A 134 13.94 -4.71 -10.82
N PRO A 135 13.57 -4.15 -9.65
CA PRO A 135 12.21 -3.70 -9.37
C PRO A 135 11.93 -2.22 -9.72
N GLU A 136 12.87 -1.52 -10.36
CA GLU A 136 12.84 -0.06 -10.54
C GLU A 136 11.58 0.47 -11.21
N LEU A 137 11.01 -0.27 -12.17
CA LEU A 137 9.80 0.15 -12.88
C LEU A 137 8.58 0.30 -11.94
N THR A 138 8.55 -0.44 -10.83
CA THR A 138 7.51 -0.29 -9.78
C THR A 138 7.60 1.03 -9.01
N LEU A 139 8.74 1.72 -9.11
CA LEU A 139 9.01 3.03 -8.49
C LEU A 139 8.96 4.19 -9.49
N GLY A 140 8.59 3.93 -10.74
CA GLY A 140 8.58 4.95 -11.79
C GLY A 140 9.94 5.16 -12.46
N LEU A 141 10.95 4.38 -12.07
CA LEU A 141 12.34 4.51 -12.54
C LEU A 141 12.70 3.36 -13.48
N ILE A 142 13.85 3.47 -14.12
CA ILE A 142 14.50 2.35 -14.82
C ILE A 142 15.72 1.88 -14.00
N PRO A 143 16.28 0.68 -14.25
CA PRO A 143 17.60 0.32 -13.71
C PRO A 143 18.62 1.42 -14.05
N GLY A 144 19.51 1.74 -13.10
CA GLY A 144 20.37 2.93 -13.19
C GLY A 144 21.86 2.66 -13.02
N PHE A 145 22.25 1.42 -12.75
CA PHE A 145 23.64 0.96 -12.61
C PHE A 145 24.01 -0.06 -13.70
N GLY A 146 23.40 0.06 -14.88
CA GLY A 146 23.65 -0.72 -16.08
C GLY A 146 22.86 -2.01 -16.18
N GLY A 147 21.82 -2.20 -15.37
CA GLY A 147 20.94 -3.34 -15.40
C GLY A 147 20.21 -3.48 -16.73
N THR A 148 19.86 -2.37 -17.39
CA THR A 148 19.25 -2.41 -18.74
C THR A 148 20.20 -2.99 -19.79
N GLN A 149 21.51 -2.96 -19.54
CA GLN A 149 22.52 -3.37 -20.50
C GLN A 149 23.11 -4.74 -20.19
N ARG A 150 23.45 -5.01 -18.92
CA ARG A 150 24.12 -6.25 -18.53
C ARG A 150 23.16 -7.43 -18.43
N LEU A 151 21.93 -7.21 -17.96
CA LEU A 151 20.98 -8.30 -17.80
C LEU A 151 20.62 -8.98 -19.15
N PRO A 152 20.26 -8.24 -20.22
CA PRO A 152 20.01 -8.85 -21.54
C PRO A 152 21.18 -9.69 -22.07
N ARG A 153 22.41 -9.30 -21.74
CA ARG A 153 23.64 -9.98 -22.17
C ARG A 153 23.96 -11.22 -21.35
N LEU A 154 23.45 -11.30 -20.12
CA LEU A 154 23.68 -12.42 -19.20
C LEU A 154 22.59 -13.49 -19.27
N VAL A 155 21.32 -13.12 -19.41
CA VAL A 155 20.19 -14.08 -19.44
C VAL A 155 19.50 -14.18 -20.79
N GLY A 156 19.90 -13.36 -21.76
CA GLY A 156 19.23 -13.21 -23.06
C GLY A 156 18.12 -12.15 -23.03
N LEU A 157 17.91 -11.50 -24.19
CA LEU A 157 17.06 -10.32 -24.32
C LEU A 157 15.61 -10.56 -23.86
N ALA A 158 14.98 -11.64 -24.35
CA ALA A 158 13.58 -11.93 -24.03
C ALA A 158 13.37 -12.14 -22.52
N LYS A 159 14.29 -12.87 -21.85
CA LYS A 159 14.20 -13.13 -20.42
C LYS A 159 14.46 -11.88 -19.60
N ALA A 160 15.44 -11.07 -19.99
CA ALA A 160 15.72 -9.80 -19.32
C ALA A 160 14.53 -8.84 -19.40
N ILE A 161 13.86 -8.76 -20.56
CA ILE A 161 12.64 -7.95 -20.73
C ILE A 161 11.50 -8.45 -19.80
N ASP A 162 11.26 -9.76 -19.71
CA ASP A 162 10.27 -10.32 -18.77
C ASP A 162 10.60 -9.96 -17.32
N MET A 163 11.87 -10.08 -16.93
CA MET A 163 12.32 -9.73 -15.58
C MET A 163 12.15 -8.24 -15.27
N ILE A 164 12.59 -7.36 -16.17
CA ILE A 164 12.55 -5.91 -15.98
C ILE A 164 11.11 -5.40 -16.04
N LEU A 165 10.40 -5.61 -17.15
CA LEU A 165 9.05 -5.05 -17.37
C LEU A 165 8.02 -5.53 -16.35
N LEU A 166 8.16 -6.74 -15.82
CA LEU A 166 7.26 -7.28 -14.82
C LEU A 166 7.82 -7.20 -13.40
N SER A 167 9.05 -6.67 -13.25
CA SER A 167 9.77 -6.59 -11.97
C SER A 167 9.77 -7.92 -11.22
N LYS A 168 9.94 -9.02 -11.97
CA LYS A 168 9.87 -10.39 -11.45
C LYS A 168 11.23 -10.87 -10.97
N SER A 169 11.24 -11.42 -9.76
CA SER A 169 12.39 -12.13 -9.22
C SER A 169 12.58 -13.47 -9.91
N ILE A 170 13.84 -13.85 -10.16
CA ILE A 170 14.24 -15.24 -10.42
C ILE A 170 15.02 -15.78 -9.22
N SER A 171 15.01 -17.10 -9.05
CA SER A 171 15.85 -17.76 -8.04
C SER A 171 17.28 -17.96 -8.55
N SER A 172 18.23 -18.16 -7.64
CA SER A 172 19.62 -18.50 -8.00
C SER A 172 19.72 -19.77 -8.84
N GLU A 173 18.84 -20.75 -8.63
CA GLU A 173 18.77 -21.98 -9.40
C GLU A 173 18.34 -21.74 -10.85
N GLU A 174 17.33 -20.89 -11.07
CA GLU A 174 16.94 -20.47 -12.41
C GLU A 174 18.07 -19.63 -13.05
N GLY A 175 18.67 -18.72 -12.28
CA GLY A 175 19.82 -17.92 -12.72
C GLY A 175 21.01 -18.78 -13.16
N HIS A 176 21.27 -19.90 -12.48
CA HIS A 176 22.34 -20.83 -12.86
C HIS A 176 22.02 -21.52 -14.19
N LYS A 177 20.79 -22.00 -14.38
CA LYS A 177 20.35 -22.59 -15.66
C LYS A 177 20.46 -21.62 -16.83
N LEU A 178 20.21 -20.33 -16.58
CA LEU A 178 20.32 -19.27 -17.59
C LEU A 178 21.77 -18.81 -17.83
N GLY A 179 22.74 -19.26 -17.03
CA GLY A 179 24.13 -18.83 -17.08
C GLY A 179 24.38 -17.42 -16.55
N LEU A 180 23.48 -16.92 -15.69
CA LEU A 180 23.66 -15.71 -14.89
C LEU A 180 24.48 -16.00 -13.63
N ILE A 181 24.20 -17.12 -12.96
CA ILE A 181 24.96 -17.59 -11.79
C ILE A 181 25.97 -18.63 -12.27
N ASP A 182 27.23 -18.41 -11.97
CA ASP A 182 28.34 -19.26 -12.42
C ASP A 182 28.50 -20.53 -11.56
N ALA A 183 28.15 -20.46 -10.27
CA ALA A 183 28.11 -21.62 -9.38
C ALA A 183 27.09 -21.47 -8.24
N LEU A 184 26.52 -22.60 -7.82
CA LEU A 184 25.63 -22.72 -6.66
C LEU A 184 26.31 -23.55 -5.57
N VAL A 185 26.41 -22.99 -4.37
CA VAL A 185 27.02 -23.64 -3.21
C VAL A 185 26.26 -23.34 -1.93
N PRO A 186 26.28 -24.22 -0.91
CA PRO A 186 25.68 -23.92 0.39
C PRO A 186 26.24 -22.61 1.00
N PRO A 187 25.48 -21.88 1.82
CA PRO A 187 25.95 -20.64 2.45
C PRO A 187 27.30 -20.76 3.17
N GLY A 188 27.57 -21.90 3.83
CA GLY A 188 28.84 -22.14 4.51
C GLY A 188 30.07 -22.18 3.60
N ASP A 189 29.89 -22.51 2.32
CA ASP A 189 30.97 -22.64 1.34
C ASP A 189 31.04 -21.45 0.37
N LEU A 190 30.14 -20.46 0.53
CA LEU A 190 29.97 -19.37 -0.42
C LEU A 190 31.23 -18.52 -0.58
N LEU A 191 31.82 -18.09 0.54
CA LEU A 191 33.02 -17.24 0.50
C LEU A 191 34.25 -18.00 0.01
N SER A 192 34.51 -19.21 0.53
CA SER A 192 35.66 -20.02 0.12
C SER A 192 35.62 -20.34 -1.38
N THR A 193 34.44 -20.71 -1.90
CA THR A 193 34.24 -20.97 -3.33
C THR A 193 34.42 -19.69 -4.16
N SER A 194 33.88 -18.56 -3.72
CA SER A 194 34.00 -17.29 -4.43
C SER A 194 35.45 -16.81 -4.53
N ARG A 195 36.23 -16.97 -3.44
CA ARG A 195 37.68 -16.65 -3.44
C ARG A 195 38.44 -17.52 -4.43
N LYS A 196 38.21 -18.84 -4.38
CA LYS A 196 38.83 -19.78 -5.33
C LYS A 196 38.48 -19.42 -6.78
N TRP A 197 37.21 -19.11 -7.05
CA TRP A 197 36.75 -18.72 -8.38
C TRP A 197 37.45 -17.44 -8.87
N ALA A 198 37.60 -16.45 -7.99
CA ALA A 198 38.28 -15.20 -8.30
C ALA A 198 39.76 -15.42 -8.66
N LEU A 199 40.45 -16.29 -7.91
CA LEU A 199 41.83 -16.68 -8.21
C LEU A 199 41.95 -17.49 -9.49
N ASP A 200 41.02 -18.41 -9.76
CA ASP A 200 41.01 -19.17 -11.00
C ASP A 200 40.86 -18.26 -12.24
N ILE A 201 40.12 -17.14 -12.14
CA ILE A 201 40.10 -16.13 -13.19
C ILE A 201 41.46 -15.40 -13.27
N ALA A 202 42.02 -14.99 -12.12
CA ALA A 202 43.31 -14.28 -12.08
C ALA A 202 44.46 -15.10 -12.69
N LEU A 203 44.41 -16.43 -12.53
CA LEU A 203 45.38 -17.39 -13.06
C LEU A 203 45.06 -17.86 -14.49
N GLY A 204 44.00 -17.33 -15.12
CA GLY A 204 43.60 -17.72 -16.49
C GLY A 204 42.99 -19.12 -16.61
N ARG A 205 42.62 -19.77 -15.50
CA ARG A 205 41.93 -21.08 -15.49
C ARG A 205 40.44 -20.96 -15.77
N LYS A 206 39.88 -19.77 -15.58
CA LYS A 206 38.51 -19.39 -15.91
C LYS A 206 38.51 -18.11 -16.75
N PRO A 207 37.53 -17.91 -17.63
CA PRO A 207 37.50 -16.75 -18.49
C PRO A 207 37.27 -15.46 -17.70
N PHE A 208 37.96 -14.40 -18.10
CA PHE A 208 37.75 -13.05 -17.61
C PHE A 208 36.65 -12.38 -18.45
N LEU A 209 35.40 -12.50 -18.00
CA LEU A 209 34.23 -12.05 -18.76
C LEU A 209 33.75 -10.66 -18.30
N ARG A 210 33.60 -9.75 -19.26
CA ARG A 210 32.96 -8.45 -19.06
C ARG A 210 31.54 -8.48 -19.63
N SER A 211 30.54 -8.41 -18.76
CA SER A 211 29.13 -8.62 -19.08
C SER A 211 28.61 -7.67 -20.18
N LEU A 212 29.02 -6.41 -20.16
CA LEU A 212 28.57 -5.34 -21.06
C LEU A 212 28.98 -5.54 -22.52
N TYR A 213 30.09 -6.22 -22.76
CA TYR A 213 30.62 -6.45 -24.11
C TYR A 213 30.17 -7.79 -24.71
N ARG A 214 29.45 -8.62 -23.94
CA ARG A 214 28.87 -9.85 -24.46
C ARG A 214 27.75 -9.59 -25.46
N THR A 215 27.72 -10.38 -26.51
CA THR A 215 26.71 -10.33 -27.56
C THR A 215 26.09 -11.70 -27.86
N ASP A 216 26.64 -12.77 -27.28
CA ASP A 216 26.28 -14.17 -27.57
C ASP A 216 24.83 -14.52 -27.25
N LYS A 217 24.16 -13.75 -26.37
CA LYS A 217 22.76 -13.96 -25.97
C LYS A 217 21.78 -12.90 -26.47
N ILE A 218 22.23 -11.91 -27.24
CA ILE A 218 21.36 -10.85 -27.77
C ILE A 218 20.57 -11.34 -28.98
N GLY A 219 21.16 -12.25 -29.78
CA GLY A 219 20.60 -12.71 -31.05
C GLY A 219 20.88 -11.75 -32.21
N SER A 220 20.29 -12.03 -33.37
CA SER A 220 20.39 -11.14 -34.53
C SER A 220 19.59 -9.83 -34.31
N LEU A 221 19.96 -8.76 -35.02
CA LEU A 221 19.22 -7.49 -34.93
C LEU A 221 17.73 -7.62 -35.31
N SER A 222 17.39 -8.50 -36.26
CA SER A 222 16.00 -8.78 -36.63
C SER A 222 15.22 -9.44 -35.51
N GLU A 223 15.79 -10.44 -34.84
CA GLU A 223 15.15 -11.11 -33.69
C GLU A 223 15.01 -10.15 -32.51
N ALA A 224 16.05 -9.37 -32.22
CA ALA A 224 16.03 -8.37 -31.16
C ALA A 224 14.91 -7.34 -31.37
N ARG A 225 14.78 -6.79 -32.58
CA ARG A 225 13.69 -5.85 -32.94
C ARG A 225 12.30 -6.49 -32.76
N ALA A 226 12.13 -7.75 -33.15
CA ALA A 226 10.85 -8.45 -32.96
C ALA A 226 10.50 -8.59 -31.47
N ILE A 227 11.47 -8.96 -30.63
CA ILE A 227 11.30 -9.06 -29.18
C ILE A 227 10.95 -7.69 -28.57
N LEU A 228 11.67 -6.64 -28.94
CA LEU A 228 11.43 -5.27 -28.45
C LEU A 228 10.05 -4.74 -28.86
N ASN A 229 9.61 -5.02 -30.09
CA ASN A 229 8.27 -4.66 -30.54
C ASN A 229 7.18 -5.37 -29.73
N ASN A 230 7.35 -6.66 -29.45
CA ASN A 230 6.45 -7.39 -28.56
C ASN A 230 6.46 -6.82 -27.13
N ALA A 231 7.64 -6.43 -26.63
CA ALA A 231 7.80 -5.79 -25.33
C ALA A 231 7.03 -4.45 -25.25
N ARG A 232 7.05 -3.64 -26.31
CA ARG A 232 6.27 -2.38 -26.39
C ARG A 232 4.76 -2.66 -26.35
N GLN A 233 4.27 -3.68 -27.05
CA GLN A 233 2.86 -4.06 -26.99
C GLN A 233 2.46 -4.55 -25.59
N LEU A 234 3.34 -5.31 -24.93
CA LEU A 234 3.14 -5.72 -23.55
C LEU A 234 3.08 -4.52 -22.62
N ALA A 235 4.03 -3.58 -22.72
CA ALA A 235 4.08 -2.36 -21.90
C ALA A 235 2.79 -1.53 -22.02
N LYS A 236 2.27 -1.32 -23.24
CA LYS A 236 0.97 -0.66 -23.47
C LYS A 236 -0.19 -1.34 -22.77
N LYS A 237 -0.15 -2.67 -22.66
CA LYS A 237 -1.22 -3.47 -22.05
C LYS A 237 -1.15 -3.48 -20.52
N ILE A 238 0.04 -3.60 -19.94
CA ILE A 238 0.21 -3.76 -18.49
C ILE A 238 0.39 -2.45 -17.75
N ALA A 239 0.87 -1.41 -18.44
CA ALA A 239 1.37 -0.18 -17.85
C ALA A 239 1.09 1.05 -18.75
N PRO A 240 -0.15 1.24 -19.25
CA PRO A 240 -0.46 2.29 -20.24
C PRO A 240 -0.12 3.72 -19.75
N ASN A 241 -0.23 3.96 -18.43
CA ASN A 241 -0.02 5.27 -17.81
C ASN A 241 1.34 5.39 -17.09
N MET A 242 2.28 4.49 -17.38
CA MET A 242 3.60 4.44 -16.75
C MET A 242 4.70 4.54 -17.82
N PRO A 243 5.06 5.77 -18.24
CA PRO A 243 5.92 6.03 -19.40
C PRO A 243 7.30 5.38 -19.29
N GLN A 244 7.82 5.20 -18.06
CA GLN A 244 9.13 4.58 -17.82
C GLN A 244 9.25 3.17 -18.42
N HIS A 245 8.14 2.44 -18.60
CA HIS A 245 8.18 1.11 -19.23
C HIS A 245 8.60 1.20 -20.71
N HIS A 246 8.13 2.21 -21.43
CA HIS A 246 8.49 2.40 -22.83
C HIS A 246 9.92 2.90 -22.95
N VAL A 247 10.29 3.91 -22.16
CA VAL A 247 11.65 4.47 -22.22
C VAL A 247 12.70 3.43 -21.78
N CYS A 248 12.38 2.53 -20.85
CA CYS A 248 13.26 1.41 -20.51
C CYS A 248 13.56 0.50 -21.71
N ILE A 249 12.57 0.24 -22.56
CA ILE A 249 12.75 -0.56 -23.79
C ILE A 249 13.62 0.19 -24.78
N ASP A 250 13.43 1.50 -24.91
CA ASP A 250 14.23 2.34 -25.80
C ASP A 250 15.70 2.40 -25.35
N VAL A 251 15.97 2.46 -24.04
CA VAL A 251 17.33 2.38 -23.47
C VAL A 251 17.97 1.01 -23.72
N ILE A 252 17.21 -0.08 -23.61
CA ILE A 252 17.71 -1.42 -23.95
C ILE A 252 18.05 -1.49 -25.45
N GLU A 253 17.18 -0.96 -26.31
CA GLU A 253 17.39 -0.95 -27.76
C GLU A 253 18.63 -0.14 -28.16
N GLU A 254 18.84 1.04 -27.56
CA GLU A 254 20.02 1.88 -27.77
C GLU A 254 21.31 1.07 -27.59
N GLY A 255 21.41 0.33 -26.48
CA GLY A 255 22.58 -0.48 -26.20
C GLY A 255 22.71 -1.74 -27.07
N ILE A 256 21.64 -2.19 -27.71
CA ILE A 256 21.69 -3.30 -28.69
C ILE A 256 22.18 -2.78 -30.04
N ILE A 257 21.70 -1.62 -30.49
CA ILE A 257 22.01 -1.06 -31.81
C ILE A 257 23.40 -0.41 -31.82
N HIS A 258 23.70 0.40 -30.80
CA HIS A 258 24.88 1.26 -30.76
C HIS A 258 25.96 0.75 -29.78
N GLY A 259 25.71 -0.40 -29.14
CA GLY A 259 26.63 -1.05 -28.22
C GLY A 259 26.37 -0.71 -26.75
N GLY A 260 26.78 -1.61 -25.85
CA GLY A 260 26.41 -1.54 -24.43
C GLY A 260 26.80 -0.24 -23.75
N TYR A 261 27.95 0.33 -24.12
CA TYR A 261 28.42 1.62 -23.61
C TYR A 261 27.45 2.77 -23.95
N SER A 262 26.95 2.85 -25.19
CA SER A 262 25.93 3.84 -25.59
C SER A 262 24.67 3.68 -24.73
N GLY A 263 24.26 2.43 -24.51
CA GLY A 263 23.13 2.10 -23.65
C GLY A 263 23.30 2.55 -22.19
N ILE A 264 24.49 2.43 -21.60
CA ILE A 264 24.78 2.91 -20.23
C ILE A 264 24.65 4.43 -20.13
N LEU A 265 25.20 5.16 -21.11
CA LEU A 265 25.09 6.61 -21.14
C LEU A 265 23.62 7.05 -21.25
N LYS A 266 22.85 6.39 -22.12
CA LYS A 266 21.43 6.67 -22.29
C LYS A 266 20.62 6.31 -21.04
N GLU A 267 20.95 5.20 -20.38
CA GLU A 267 20.35 4.77 -19.12
C GLU A 267 20.51 5.86 -18.05
N GLY A 268 21.74 6.36 -17.84
CA GLY A 268 22.02 7.41 -16.86
C GLY A 268 21.29 8.72 -17.15
N GLU A 269 21.22 9.13 -18.42
CA GLU A 269 20.48 10.31 -18.86
C GLU A 269 18.98 10.20 -18.53
N VAL A 270 18.35 9.10 -18.98
CA VAL A 270 16.92 8.84 -18.78
C VAL A 270 16.60 8.70 -17.30
N PHE A 271 17.44 7.99 -16.54
CA PHE A 271 17.25 7.81 -15.10
C PHE A 271 17.17 9.16 -14.39
N LYS A 272 18.11 10.08 -14.67
CA LYS A 272 18.13 11.43 -14.09
C LYS A 272 16.88 12.25 -14.49
N GLN A 273 16.39 12.10 -15.72
CA GLN A 273 15.17 12.77 -16.20
C GLN A 273 13.89 12.27 -15.53
N LEU A 274 13.82 10.98 -15.15
CA LEU A 274 12.62 10.40 -14.54
C LEU A 274 12.43 10.81 -13.07
N ILE A 275 13.52 11.01 -12.31
CA ILE A 275 13.49 11.32 -10.88
C ILE A 275 12.50 12.44 -10.49
N PRO A 276 12.49 13.63 -11.14
CA PRO A 276 11.57 14.71 -10.76
C PRO A 276 10.12 14.52 -11.22
N SER A 277 9.81 13.46 -11.98
CA SER A 277 8.46 13.24 -12.52
C SER A 277 7.42 12.95 -11.43
N ASP A 278 6.17 13.34 -11.68
CA ASP A 278 5.07 13.13 -10.74
C ASP A 278 4.81 11.64 -10.48
N THR A 279 5.01 10.78 -11.49
CA THR A 279 4.91 9.32 -11.37
C THR A 279 5.90 8.77 -10.33
N VAL A 280 7.16 9.21 -10.38
CA VAL A 280 8.18 8.77 -9.42
C VAL A 280 7.89 9.31 -8.02
N LYS A 281 7.53 10.59 -7.90
CA LYS A 281 7.11 11.20 -6.63
C LYS A 281 5.95 10.44 -5.98
N ALA A 282 4.93 10.11 -6.77
CA ALA A 282 3.76 9.35 -6.34
C ALA A 282 4.10 7.94 -5.85
N LEU A 283 4.89 7.18 -6.61
CA LEU A 283 5.23 5.79 -6.26
C LEU A 283 6.18 5.73 -5.05
N VAL A 284 7.13 6.68 -4.96
CA VAL A 284 7.99 6.83 -3.78
C VAL A 284 7.16 7.21 -2.54
N HIS A 285 6.19 8.13 -2.68
CA HIS A 285 5.24 8.45 -1.61
C HIS A 285 4.49 7.21 -1.10
N VAL A 286 3.89 6.42 -2.01
CA VAL A 286 3.18 5.18 -1.63
C VAL A 286 4.09 4.21 -0.89
N TYR A 287 5.35 4.06 -1.34
CA TYR A 287 6.33 3.17 -0.69
C TYR A 287 6.62 3.58 0.76
N PHE A 288 6.79 4.88 1.03
CA PHE A 288 7.02 5.39 2.38
C PHE A 288 5.75 5.38 3.23
N ALA A 289 4.60 5.72 2.65
CA ALA A 289 3.31 5.67 3.30
C ALA A 289 2.97 4.25 3.79
N GLN A 290 3.21 3.22 2.98
CA GLN A 290 3.03 1.82 3.37
C GLN A 290 3.97 1.35 4.49
N ARG A 291 5.11 2.01 4.71
CA ARG A 291 5.95 1.76 5.89
C ARG A 291 5.44 2.50 7.10
N ALA A 292 4.95 3.72 6.91
CA ALA A 292 4.46 4.57 7.98
C ALA A 292 3.29 3.92 8.74
N ILE A 293 2.37 3.24 8.04
CA ILE A 293 1.22 2.53 8.65
C ILE A 293 1.61 1.49 9.72
N SER A 294 2.84 0.96 9.67
CA SER A 294 3.34 0.03 10.70
C SER A 294 3.68 0.71 12.03
N LYS A 295 3.73 2.05 12.05
CA LYS A 295 3.97 2.89 13.23
C LYS A 295 2.65 3.55 13.62
N VAL A 296 2.01 2.98 14.62
CA VAL A 296 0.76 3.46 15.22
C VAL A 296 1.08 4.01 16.62
N PRO A 297 0.86 5.31 16.86
CA PRO A 297 1.08 5.94 18.16
C PRO A 297 0.24 5.29 19.26
N ASN A 298 0.80 5.20 20.46
CA ASN A 298 0.21 4.54 21.64
C ASN A 298 -0.11 3.03 21.47
N VAL A 299 0.47 2.39 20.46
CA VAL A 299 0.26 0.95 20.16
C VAL A 299 1.59 0.27 19.89
N THR A 300 2.34 0.77 18.91
CA THR A 300 3.59 0.15 18.45
C THR A 300 4.84 0.68 19.16
N ASP A 301 4.69 1.81 19.86
CA ASP A 301 5.72 2.56 20.58
C ASP A 301 5.69 2.32 22.10
N VAL A 302 4.71 1.56 22.61
CA VAL A 302 4.52 1.29 24.06
C VAL A 302 5.11 -0.05 24.52
N GLY A 303 5.94 -0.70 23.70
CA GLY A 303 6.68 -1.91 24.09
C GLY A 303 5.86 -3.21 24.17
N LEU A 304 4.64 -3.21 23.66
CA LEU A 304 3.78 -4.41 23.57
C LEU A 304 4.36 -5.44 22.59
N LYS A 305 4.03 -6.71 22.80
CA LYS A 305 4.41 -7.82 21.92
C LYS A 305 3.17 -8.45 21.29
N PRO A 306 3.17 -8.72 19.98
CA PRO A 306 2.02 -9.35 19.34
C PRO A 306 1.83 -10.79 19.85
N ARG A 307 0.59 -11.14 20.21
CA ARG A 307 0.18 -12.49 20.58
C ARG A 307 -0.03 -13.34 19.31
N PRO A 308 0.42 -14.61 19.30
CA PRO A 308 0.28 -15.47 18.12
C PRO A 308 -1.17 -15.89 17.90
N MET A 309 -1.65 -15.77 16.67
CA MET A 309 -2.98 -16.25 16.26
C MET A 309 -2.85 -17.62 15.62
N LYS A 310 -3.27 -18.67 16.33
CA LYS A 310 -3.17 -20.07 15.88
C LYS A 310 -4.52 -20.65 15.47
N LYS A 311 -5.59 -20.28 16.17
CA LYS A 311 -6.96 -20.72 15.91
C LYS A 311 -7.91 -19.53 15.85
N VAL A 312 -8.57 -19.36 14.72
CA VAL A 312 -9.52 -18.26 14.48
C VAL A 312 -10.89 -18.85 14.17
N ALA A 313 -11.96 -18.32 14.77
CA ALA A 313 -13.31 -18.67 14.37
C ALA A 313 -13.87 -17.62 13.41
N VAL A 314 -14.62 -18.06 12.40
CA VAL A 314 -15.35 -17.18 11.47
C VAL A 314 -16.83 -17.52 11.56
N ILE A 315 -17.66 -16.52 11.82
CA ILE A 315 -19.12 -16.68 11.95
C ILE A 315 -19.79 -16.18 10.67
N GLY A 316 -20.47 -17.09 9.96
CA GLY A 316 -21.06 -16.85 8.65
C GLY A 316 -20.14 -17.33 7.52
N GLY A 317 -20.62 -18.26 6.70
CA GLY A 317 -19.93 -18.90 5.58
C GLY A 317 -20.24 -18.30 4.21
N GLY A 318 -20.87 -17.11 4.17
CA GLY A 318 -21.17 -16.40 2.93
C GLY A 318 -19.94 -15.91 2.17
N LEU A 319 -20.14 -14.96 1.24
CA LEU A 319 -19.07 -14.45 0.37
C LEU A 319 -17.86 -13.92 1.16
N MET A 320 -18.09 -13.10 2.19
CA MET A 320 -17.01 -12.54 3.01
C MET A 320 -16.38 -13.59 3.90
N GLY A 321 -17.18 -14.35 4.65
CA GLY A 321 -16.67 -15.35 5.58
C GLY A 321 -15.87 -16.47 4.92
N SER A 322 -16.31 -16.96 3.75
CA SER A 322 -15.53 -17.94 2.97
C SER A 322 -14.21 -17.35 2.46
N GLY A 323 -14.21 -16.09 2.01
CA GLY A 323 -12.99 -15.41 1.59
C GLY A 323 -12.00 -15.15 2.74
N ILE A 324 -12.50 -14.75 3.91
CA ILE A 324 -11.69 -14.54 5.13
C ILE A 324 -11.09 -15.87 5.58
N THR A 325 -11.92 -16.92 5.62
CA THR A 325 -11.49 -18.29 5.92
C THR A 325 -10.38 -18.73 4.97
N THR A 326 -10.56 -18.57 3.65
CA THR A 326 -9.50 -18.89 2.68
C THR A 326 -8.20 -18.13 2.96
N ALA A 327 -8.26 -16.83 3.27
CA ALA A 327 -7.06 -16.03 3.54
C ALA A 327 -6.27 -16.52 4.78
N LEU A 328 -6.99 -16.92 5.83
CA LEU A 328 -6.41 -17.48 7.06
C LEU A 328 -5.77 -18.85 6.80
N LEU A 329 -6.46 -19.76 6.10
CA LEU A 329 -5.96 -21.11 5.80
C LEU A 329 -4.70 -21.11 4.95
N LEU A 330 -4.61 -20.20 3.95
CA LEU A 330 -3.42 -20.02 3.12
C LEU A 330 -2.16 -19.63 3.92
N SER A 331 -2.36 -19.16 5.15
CA SER A 331 -1.30 -18.74 6.08
C SER A 331 -1.07 -19.77 7.20
N ASN A 332 -1.60 -20.98 7.05
CA ASN A 332 -1.53 -22.10 8.02
C ASN A 332 -2.20 -21.81 9.38
N ILE A 333 -3.24 -20.98 9.41
CA ILE A 333 -4.05 -20.73 10.61
C ILE A 333 -5.23 -21.71 10.62
N ARG A 334 -5.52 -22.34 11.77
CA ARG A 334 -6.69 -23.21 11.92
C ARG A 334 -7.96 -22.38 11.98
N VAL A 335 -8.98 -22.77 11.22
CA VAL A 335 -10.23 -22.02 11.16
C VAL A 335 -11.41 -22.87 11.60
N VAL A 336 -12.22 -22.35 12.52
CA VAL A 336 -13.54 -22.88 12.88
C VAL A 336 -14.59 -22.04 12.16
N LEU A 337 -15.26 -22.61 11.16
CA LEU A 337 -16.34 -21.94 10.43
C LEU A 337 -17.68 -22.30 11.04
N LYS A 338 -18.36 -21.32 11.65
CA LYS A 338 -19.66 -21.50 12.30
C LYS A 338 -20.78 -20.97 11.39
N GLU A 339 -21.82 -21.78 11.22
CA GLU A 339 -23.05 -21.41 10.52
C GLU A 339 -24.29 -21.73 11.34
N ILE A 340 -25.46 -21.24 10.90
CA ILE A 340 -26.73 -21.44 11.59
C ILE A 340 -27.35 -22.81 11.33
N ASN A 341 -27.02 -23.45 10.21
CA ASN A 341 -27.51 -24.78 9.84
C ASN A 341 -26.53 -25.50 8.88
N SER A 342 -26.74 -26.79 8.70
CA SER A 342 -25.88 -27.65 7.88
C SER A 342 -25.84 -27.25 6.40
N GLU A 343 -26.94 -26.70 5.86
CA GLU A 343 -27.02 -26.30 4.45
C GLU A 343 -26.10 -25.10 4.17
N TYR A 344 -26.19 -24.04 4.98
CA TYR A 344 -25.31 -22.87 4.85
C TYR A 344 -23.87 -23.21 5.19
N LEU A 345 -23.65 -24.09 6.17
CA LEU A 345 -22.30 -24.58 6.49
C LEU A 345 -21.65 -25.26 5.29
N LEU A 346 -22.37 -26.19 4.65
CA LEU A 346 -21.87 -26.91 3.47
C LEU A 346 -21.60 -25.93 2.30
N LYS A 347 -22.49 -24.97 2.07
CA LYS A 347 -22.29 -23.91 1.07
C LYS A 347 -21.01 -23.10 1.34
N GLY A 348 -20.76 -22.75 2.60
CA GLY A 348 -19.55 -22.02 3.00
C GLY A 348 -18.28 -22.84 2.79
N ILE A 349 -18.27 -24.11 3.21
CA ILE A 349 -17.14 -25.04 3.01
C ILE A 349 -16.84 -25.20 1.51
N ASN A 350 -17.86 -25.45 0.69
CA ASN A 350 -17.71 -25.59 -0.76
C ASN A 350 -17.17 -24.31 -1.41
N SER A 351 -17.55 -23.14 -0.89
CA SER A 351 -17.02 -21.85 -1.37
C SER A 351 -15.54 -21.68 -1.03
N VAL A 352 -15.11 -22.12 0.16
CA VAL A 352 -13.69 -22.13 0.54
C VAL A 352 -12.89 -23.06 -0.36
N GLU A 353 -13.40 -24.27 -0.61
CA GLU A 353 -12.79 -25.24 -1.52
C GLU A 353 -12.66 -24.68 -2.94
N ALA A 354 -13.72 -24.07 -3.46
CA ALA A 354 -13.72 -23.44 -4.79
C ALA A 354 -12.68 -22.32 -4.90
N ASN A 355 -12.50 -21.51 -3.85
CA ASN A 355 -11.45 -20.49 -3.81
C ASN A 355 -10.05 -21.10 -3.91
N LEU A 356 -9.77 -22.16 -3.14
CA LEU A 356 -8.48 -22.86 -3.16
C LEU A 356 -8.21 -23.50 -4.54
N ASN A 357 -9.19 -24.21 -5.11
CA ASN A 357 -9.10 -24.81 -6.43
C ASN A 357 -8.91 -23.74 -7.54
N SER A 358 -9.49 -22.55 -7.37
CA SER A 358 -9.25 -21.43 -8.29
C SER A 358 -7.81 -20.95 -8.25
N LEU A 359 -7.17 -20.93 -7.07
CA LEU A 359 -5.75 -20.58 -6.96
C LEU A 359 -4.85 -21.67 -7.57
N VAL A 360 -5.20 -22.94 -7.43
CA VAL A 360 -4.47 -24.06 -8.06
C VAL A 360 -4.56 -23.98 -9.58
N SER A 361 -5.77 -23.84 -10.15
CA SER A 361 -5.96 -23.74 -11.60
C SER A 361 -5.28 -22.52 -12.24
N ARG A 362 -5.04 -21.46 -11.46
CA ARG A 362 -4.28 -20.27 -11.87
C ARG A 362 -2.77 -20.37 -11.62
N GLY A 363 -2.27 -21.51 -11.14
CA GLY A 363 -0.86 -21.72 -10.83
C GLY A 363 -0.35 -20.87 -9.66
N LYS A 364 -1.24 -20.35 -8.80
CA LYS A 364 -0.87 -19.53 -7.62
C LYS A 364 -0.68 -20.36 -6.36
N LEU A 365 -1.13 -21.62 -6.36
CA LEU A 365 -1.01 -22.56 -5.26
C LEU A 365 -0.77 -23.97 -5.84
N THR A 366 0.02 -24.81 -5.16
CA THR A 366 0.16 -26.22 -5.53
C THR A 366 -0.96 -27.04 -4.92
N GLN A 367 -1.29 -28.19 -5.51
CA GLN A 367 -2.34 -29.08 -5.01
C GLN A 367 -2.11 -29.48 -3.54
N ASP A 368 -0.91 -29.95 -3.18
CA ASP A 368 -0.57 -30.32 -1.81
C ASP A 368 -0.76 -29.19 -0.80
N LYS A 369 -0.47 -27.94 -1.20
CA LYS A 369 -0.67 -26.77 -0.34
C LYS A 369 -2.14 -26.43 -0.18
N ALA A 370 -2.96 -26.65 -1.21
CA ALA A 370 -4.41 -26.47 -1.14
C ALA A 370 -5.04 -27.49 -0.19
N GLU A 371 -4.69 -28.76 -0.31
CA GLU A 371 -5.18 -29.84 0.55
C GLU A 371 -4.75 -29.64 2.01
N LYS A 372 -3.49 -29.25 2.24
CA LYS A 372 -3.02 -28.88 3.58
C LYS A 372 -3.78 -27.69 4.15
N ALA A 373 -4.05 -26.66 3.35
CA ALA A 373 -4.82 -25.51 3.80
C ALA A 373 -6.26 -25.92 4.15
N PHE A 374 -6.89 -26.75 3.33
CA PHE A 374 -8.26 -27.21 3.55
C PHE A 374 -8.40 -28.09 4.79
N SER A 375 -7.43 -28.93 5.11
CA SER A 375 -7.46 -29.77 6.33
C SER A 375 -7.40 -28.99 7.65
N LEU A 376 -7.08 -27.69 7.60
CA LEU A 376 -7.11 -26.79 8.76
C LEU A 376 -8.49 -26.18 9.02
N LEU A 377 -9.49 -26.46 8.17
CA LEU A 377 -10.86 -26.00 8.29
C LEU A 377 -11.71 -27.01 9.07
N LYS A 378 -12.44 -26.54 10.08
CA LYS A 378 -13.49 -27.29 10.77
C LYS A 378 -14.81 -26.54 10.71
N GLY A 379 -15.86 -27.17 10.18
CA GLY A 379 -17.21 -26.63 10.19
C GLY A 379 -17.98 -27.00 11.46
N VAL A 380 -18.72 -26.06 12.05
CA VAL A 380 -19.52 -26.26 13.27
C VAL A 380 -20.86 -25.53 13.19
N LEU A 381 -21.82 -25.95 14.02
CA LEU A 381 -23.14 -25.30 14.13
C LEU A 381 -23.31 -24.55 15.47
N ASP A 382 -22.61 -25.00 16.51
CA ASP A 382 -22.61 -24.43 17.85
C ASP A 382 -21.24 -23.83 18.22
N TYR A 383 -21.10 -23.36 19.46
CA TYR A 383 -19.91 -22.69 19.98
C TYR A 383 -18.97 -23.63 20.78
N THR A 384 -19.17 -24.95 20.75
CA THR A 384 -18.38 -25.89 21.58
C THR A 384 -16.87 -25.82 21.30
N ASP A 385 -16.49 -25.54 20.06
CA ASP A 385 -15.10 -25.41 19.59
C ASP A 385 -14.46 -24.02 19.83
N PHE A 386 -15.13 -23.11 20.56
CA PHE A 386 -14.67 -21.73 20.77
C PHE A 386 -13.81 -21.52 22.03
N LYS A 387 -13.67 -22.53 22.89
CA LYS A 387 -13.01 -22.45 24.21
C LYS A 387 -11.50 -22.13 24.15
N ASP A 388 -10.85 -22.42 23.03
CA ASP A 388 -9.41 -22.26 22.77
C ASP A 388 -9.14 -21.40 21.52
N VAL A 389 -10.13 -20.60 21.09
CA VAL A 389 -10.00 -19.68 19.95
C VAL A 389 -9.29 -18.39 20.40
N ASP A 390 -8.31 -17.95 19.61
CA ASP A 390 -7.55 -16.73 19.87
C ASP A 390 -8.30 -15.47 19.37
N MET A 391 -9.14 -15.63 18.34
CA MET A 391 -9.91 -14.55 17.72
C MET A 391 -11.17 -15.07 17.02
N VAL A 392 -12.28 -14.33 17.14
CA VAL A 392 -13.50 -14.53 16.36
C VAL A 392 -13.64 -13.39 15.35
N ILE A 393 -14.03 -13.70 14.11
CA ILE A 393 -14.42 -12.74 13.08
C ILE A 393 -15.88 -12.99 12.69
N GLU A 394 -16.75 -12.07 13.06
CA GLU A 394 -18.15 -12.05 12.67
C GLU A 394 -18.31 -11.49 11.24
N ALA A 395 -18.92 -12.27 10.34
CA ALA A 395 -19.12 -11.94 8.93
C ALA A 395 -20.55 -12.29 8.45
N VAL A 396 -21.54 -12.06 9.31
CA VAL A 396 -22.97 -12.18 9.02
C VAL A 396 -23.55 -10.88 8.44
N ILE A 397 -24.82 -10.95 8.02
CA ILE A 397 -25.56 -9.83 7.43
C ILE A 397 -25.58 -8.58 8.34
N GLU A 398 -25.75 -7.41 7.72
CA GLU A 398 -25.84 -6.11 8.41
C GLU A 398 -27.18 -5.97 9.16
N ASN A 399 -27.26 -6.59 10.34
CA ASN A 399 -28.39 -6.48 11.26
C ASN A 399 -27.86 -6.28 12.70
N ILE A 400 -28.25 -5.17 13.33
CA ILE A 400 -27.75 -4.76 14.65
C ILE A 400 -28.12 -5.79 15.73
N GLU A 401 -29.40 -6.20 15.80
CA GLU A 401 -29.88 -7.12 16.84
C GLU A 401 -29.20 -8.48 16.75
N LEU A 402 -29.04 -9.00 15.53
CA LEU A 402 -28.33 -10.25 15.27
C LEU A 402 -26.86 -10.16 15.69
N LYS A 403 -26.15 -9.08 15.31
CA LYS A 403 -24.75 -8.90 15.68
C LYS A 403 -24.59 -8.73 17.20
N GLN A 404 -25.45 -7.96 17.86
CA GLN A 404 -25.44 -7.86 19.32
C GLN A 404 -25.65 -9.22 20.00
N LYS A 405 -26.61 -10.02 19.50
CA LYS A 405 -26.84 -11.38 20.00
C LYS A 405 -25.60 -12.27 19.84
N ILE A 406 -24.97 -12.26 18.66
CA ILE A 406 -23.73 -13.02 18.40
C ILE A 406 -22.62 -12.56 19.35
N PHE A 407 -22.45 -11.25 19.57
CA PHE A 407 -21.40 -10.72 20.43
C PHE A 407 -21.57 -11.10 21.92
N ILE A 408 -22.82 -11.24 22.40
CA ILE A 408 -23.11 -11.80 23.72
C ILE A 408 -22.72 -13.28 23.77
N GLU A 409 -23.15 -14.08 22.79
CA GLU A 409 -22.88 -15.52 22.75
C GLU A 409 -21.37 -15.84 22.69
N ILE A 410 -20.60 -15.08 21.90
CA ILE A 410 -19.15 -15.28 21.80
C ILE A 410 -18.40 -14.74 23.02
N GLU A 411 -18.92 -13.72 23.71
CA GLU A 411 -18.34 -13.25 24.98
C GLU A 411 -18.38 -14.37 26.02
N GLU A 412 -19.48 -15.12 26.09
CA GLU A 412 -19.67 -16.25 27.00
C GLU A 412 -18.87 -17.49 26.59
N ALA A 413 -18.81 -17.80 25.29
CA ALA A 413 -18.19 -19.03 24.79
C ALA A 413 -16.66 -18.97 24.67
N CYS A 414 -16.08 -17.78 24.48
CA CYS A 414 -14.65 -17.61 24.25
C CYS A 414 -13.87 -17.30 25.54
N PRO A 415 -12.57 -17.65 25.59
CA PRO A 415 -11.72 -17.26 26.70
C PRO A 415 -11.54 -15.74 26.75
N SER A 416 -11.22 -15.18 27.92
CA SER A 416 -11.09 -13.73 28.15
C SER A 416 -10.04 -13.04 27.27
N HIS A 417 -9.04 -13.78 26.79
CA HIS A 417 -8.00 -13.25 25.91
C HIS A 417 -8.40 -13.18 24.44
N CYS A 418 -9.49 -13.85 24.04
CA CYS A 418 -9.94 -13.96 22.65
C CYS A 418 -10.41 -12.60 22.13
N ILE A 419 -9.94 -12.22 20.93
CA ILE A 419 -10.35 -10.99 20.26
C ILE A 419 -11.73 -11.18 19.62
N LEU A 420 -12.64 -10.21 19.81
CA LEU A 420 -13.99 -10.25 19.26
C LEU A 420 -14.10 -9.24 18.11
N ALA A 421 -13.95 -9.71 16.87
CA ALA A 421 -13.93 -8.83 15.71
C ALA A 421 -15.21 -8.90 14.87
N SER A 422 -15.62 -7.77 14.30
CA SER A 422 -16.67 -7.71 13.27
C SER A 422 -16.09 -7.28 11.93
N ASN A 423 -16.52 -7.92 10.84
CA ASN A 423 -16.28 -7.50 9.47
C ASN A 423 -17.37 -6.53 8.95
N THR A 424 -18.20 -5.96 9.82
CA THR A 424 -19.19 -4.96 9.40
C THR A 424 -18.56 -3.83 8.59
N SER A 425 -19.33 -3.23 7.68
CA SER A 425 -18.89 -2.10 6.84
C SER A 425 -19.60 -0.78 7.18
N THR A 426 -20.68 -0.83 7.97
CA THR A 426 -21.57 0.31 8.20
C THR A 426 -22.09 0.46 9.62
N ILE A 427 -22.11 -0.60 10.44
CA ILE A 427 -22.62 -0.52 11.81
C ILE A 427 -21.51 -0.04 12.75
N ASP A 428 -21.87 0.89 13.64
CA ASP A 428 -21.02 1.38 14.72
C ASP A 428 -20.66 0.23 15.69
N LEU A 429 -19.36 0.01 15.89
CA LEU A 429 -18.86 -1.04 16.78
C LEU A 429 -19.27 -0.85 18.25
N ASN A 430 -19.49 0.39 18.70
CA ASN A 430 -20.00 0.67 20.04
C ASN A 430 -21.42 0.14 20.21
N VAL A 431 -22.23 0.19 19.16
CA VAL A 431 -23.59 -0.38 19.15
C VAL A 431 -23.53 -1.90 19.17
N ILE A 432 -22.62 -2.52 18.41
CA ILE A 432 -22.42 -3.98 18.44
C ILE A 432 -22.02 -4.45 19.84
N GLY A 433 -21.08 -3.76 20.47
CA GLY A 433 -20.56 -4.10 21.80
C GLY A 433 -21.38 -3.58 22.98
N GLU A 434 -22.49 -2.88 22.75
CA GLU A 434 -23.26 -2.17 23.79
C GLU A 434 -23.65 -3.08 24.96
N LYS A 435 -24.08 -4.31 24.64
CA LYS A 435 -24.59 -5.33 25.57
C LYS A 435 -23.51 -6.30 26.06
N THR A 436 -22.23 -5.97 25.89
CA THR A 436 -21.09 -6.79 26.32
C THR A 436 -20.27 -6.09 27.39
N ASN A 437 -19.54 -6.84 28.22
CA ASN A 437 -18.59 -6.31 29.20
C ASN A 437 -17.15 -6.21 28.63
N SER A 438 -16.90 -6.89 27.52
CA SER A 438 -15.60 -7.09 26.86
C SER A 438 -15.24 -6.00 25.83
N LYS A 439 -15.64 -4.75 26.04
CA LYS A 439 -15.49 -3.67 25.05
C LYS A 439 -14.03 -3.40 24.66
N ASP A 440 -13.09 -3.71 25.55
CA ASP A 440 -11.65 -3.56 25.35
C ASP A 440 -11.05 -4.55 24.33
N ARG A 441 -11.74 -5.66 24.08
CA ARG A 441 -11.36 -6.69 23.09
C ARG A 441 -12.25 -6.72 21.85
N ILE A 442 -13.14 -5.73 21.68
CA ILE A 442 -13.93 -5.53 20.46
C ILE A 442 -13.18 -4.64 19.47
N VAL A 443 -13.14 -5.07 18.20
CA VAL A 443 -12.46 -4.38 17.10
C VAL A 443 -13.16 -4.64 15.77
N GLY A 444 -13.02 -3.75 14.79
CA GLY A 444 -13.41 -4.06 13.41
C GLY A 444 -12.23 -4.69 12.66
N ALA A 445 -12.47 -5.85 12.05
CA ALA A 445 -11.55 -6.48 11.10
C ALA A 445 -12.19 -6.39 9.71
N HIS A 446 -12.18 -5.20 9.11
CA HIS A 446 -12.90 -4.93 7.87
C HIS A 446 -12.07 -5.33 6.65
N PHE A 447 -12.42 -6.50 6.09
CA PHE A 447 -11.86 -7.04 4.86
C PHE A 447 -12.62 -6.52 3.63
N PHE A 448 -11.92 -6.44 2.50
CA PHE A 448 -12.49 -6.01 1.22
C PHE A 448 -12.76 -7.23 0.33
N SER A 449 -13.91 -7.26 -0.33
CA SER A 449 -14.29 -8.37 -1.21
C SER A 449 -13.57 -8.31 -2.56
N PRO A 450 -13.04 -9.45 -3.09
CA PRO A 450 -12.92 -10.76 -2.45
C PRO A 450 -11.79 -10.81 -1.40
N ALA A 451 -12.10 -11.26 -0.17
CA ALA A 451 -11.20 -11.13 0.98
C ALA A 451 -9.88 -11.92 0.86
N HIS A 452 -9.79 -12.97 0.03
CA HIS A 452 -8.52 -13.68 -0.22
C HIS A 452 -7.66 -13.04 -1.32
N ILE A 453 -8.19 -12.04 -2.03
CA ILE A 453 -7.50 -11.33 -3.13
C ILE A 453 -7.10 -9.91 -2.70
N MET A 454 -8.05 -9.14 -2.17
CA MET A 454 -7.82 -7.74 -1.79
C MET A 454 -6.84 -7.65 -0.63
N THR A 455 -5.85 -6.76 -0.70
CA THR A 455 -4.75 -6.72 0.28
C THR A 455 -5.00 -5.80 1.47
N LEU A 456 -5.95 -4.85 1.39
CA LEU A 456 -6.27 -3.97 2.50
C LEU A 456 -7.00 -4.72 3.63
N LEU A 457 -6.67 -4.38 4.88
CA LEU A 457 -7.44 -4.69 6.07
C LEU A 457 -7.58 -3.41 6.90
N GLU A 458 -8.81 -2.90 7.05
CA GLU A 458 -9.07 -1.79 7.97
C GLU A 458 -9.25 -2.36 9.39
N ILE A 459 -8.37 -1.95 10.30
CA ILE A 459 -8.47 -2.23 11.74
C ILE A 459 -9.22 -1.07 12.37
N VAL A 460 -10.52 -1.27 12.61
CA VAL A 460 -11.39 -0.21 13.12
C VAL A 460 -11.37 -0.23 14.64
N ARG A 461 -10.84 0.83 15.25
CA ARG A 461 -10.78 0.97 16.71
C ARG A 461 -11.91 1.83 17.26
N THR A 462 -12.42 1.45 18.42
CA THR A 462 -13.24 2.31 19.27
C THR A 462 -12.35 3.02 20.30
N GLU A 463 -12.94 3.89 21.11
CA GLU A 463 -12.27 4.50 22.29
C GLU A 463 -11.85 3.45 23.33
N ASN A 464 -12.56 2.32 23.40
CA ASN A 464 -12.31 1.28 24.39
C ASN A 464 -11.33 0.20 23.89
N THR A 465 -11.19 0.04 22.58
CA THR A 465 -10.36 -1.03 21.98
C THR A 465 -8.92 -0.94 22.48
N SER A 466 -8.43 -1.99 23.13
CA SER A 466 -7.11 -2.00 23.74
C SER A 466 -5.98 -1.94 22.69
N PRO A 467 -4.86 -1.28 23.00
CA PRO A 467 -3.67 -1.28 22.14
C PRO A 467 -3.15 -2.68 21.79
N GLN A 468 -3.27 -3.64 22.72
CA GLN A 468 -2.84 -5.02 22.48
C GLN A 468 -3.65 -5.67 21.35
N VAL A 469 -4.96 -5.47 21.31
CA VAL A 469 -5.84 -6.02 20.26
C VAL A 469 -5.49 -5.44 18.89
N ILE A 470 -5.23 -4.13 18.82
CA ILE A 470 -4.81 -3.46 17.58
C ILE A 470 -3.48 -4.05 17.09
N LEU A 471 -2.49 -4.19 17.98
CA LEU A 471 -1.19 -4.75 17.65
C LEU A 471 -1.28 -6.20 17.14
N ASP A 472 -2.12 -7.01 17.77
CA ASP A 472 -2.33 -8.40 17.37
C ASP A 472 -2.96 -8.51 15.98
N LEU A 473 -3.96 -7.67 15.67
CA LEU A 473 -4.55 -7.61 14.33
C LEU A 473 -3.56 -7.08 13.28
N MET A 474 -2.69 -6.14 13.64
CA MET A 474 -1.62 -5.70 12.74
C MET A 474 -0.66 -6.86 12.42
N ALA A 475 -0.29 -7.66 13.42
CA ALA A 475 0.55 -8.82 13.24
C ALA A 475 -0.14 -9.92 12.43
N LEU A 476 -1.42 -10.20 12.72
CA LEU A 476 -2.24 -11.14 11.95
C LEU A 476 -2.35 -10.69 10.49
N GLY A 477 -2.74 -9.43 10.25
CA GLY A 477 -2.86 -8.84 8.93
C GLY A 477 -1.58 -9.05 8.11
N LYS A 478 -0.43 -8.73 8.69
CA LYS A 478 0.88 -8.99 8.04
C LYS A 478 1.11 -10.48 7.77
N ALA A 479 0.80 -11.36 8.73
CA ALA A 479 0.95 -12.81 8.57
C ALA A 479 0.10 -13.37 7.43
N ILE A 480 -1.12 -12.84 7.25
CA ILE A 480 -2.03 -13.21 6.16
C ILE A 480 -1.84 -12.39 4.87
N LYS A 481 -0.68 -11.72 4.74
CA LYS A 481 -0.30 -10.91 3.57
C LYS A 481 -1.29 -9.78 3.25
N LYS A 482 -1.96 -9.27 4.27
CA LYS A 482 -2.73 -8.02 4.24
C LYS A 482 -1.86 -6.85 4.68
N VAL A 483 -2.34 -5.66 4.34
CA VAL A 483 -1.80 -4.37 4.74
C VAL A 483 -2.78 -3.77 5.75
N PRO A 484 -2.47 -3.87 7.06
CA PRO A 484 -3.35 -3.35 8.10
C PRO A 484 -3.25 -1.82 8.19
N VAL A 485 -4.39 -1.14 8.07
CA VAL A 485 -4.51 0.31 8.30
C VAL A 485 -5.44 0.54 9.47
N VAL A 486 -4.96 1.22 10.52
CA VAL A 486 -5.75 1.51 11.71
C VAL A 486 -6.61 2.75 11.47
N VAL A 487 -7.91 2.62 11.67
CA VAL A 487 -8.90 3.67 11.43
C VAL A 487 -9.86 3.79 12.61
N GLY A 488 -10.47 4.96 12.76
CA GLY A 488 -11.49 5.25 13.74
C GLY A 488 -12.84 4.69 13.34
N ASN A 489 -13.64 4.37 14.34
CA ASN A 489 -15.01 3.90 14.17
C ASN A 489 -15.93 5.04 13.69
N CYS A 490 -16.44 4.92 12.47
CA CYS A 490 -17.48 5.79 11.90
C CYS A 490 -18.22 5.04 10.79
N ILE A 491 -19.36 5.56 10.32
CA ILE A 491 -20.14 4.94 9.24
C ILE A 491 -19.29 4.93 7.96
N GLY A 492 -19.00 3.73 7.44
CA GLY A 492 -18.16 3.55 6.25
C GLY A 492 -16.65 3.63 6.50
N PHE A 493 -16.21 3.81 7.75
CA PHE A 493 -14.80 3.92 8.15
C PHE A 493 -14.00 4.91 7.29
N ALA A 494 -12.78 4.57 6.87
CA ALA A 494 -11.98 5.47 6.05
C ALA A 494 -12.30 5.28 4.56
N VAL A 495 -12.25 4.04 4.05
CA VAL A 495 -12.38 3.79 2.61
C VAL A 495 -13.82 3.96 2.11
N ASN A 496 -14.79 3.22 2.64
CA ASN A 496 -16.15 3.24 2.09
C ASN A 496 -16.76 4.65 2.22
N ARG A 497 -16.53 5.32 3.35
CA ARG A 497 -16.97 6.71 3.55
C ARG A 497 -16.34 7.66 2.53
N THR A 498 -15.01 7.66 2.42
CA THR A 498 -14.31 8.55 1.47
C THR A 498 -14.77 8.30 0.04
N PHE A 499 -15.02 7.04 -0.33
CA PHE A 499 -15.39 6.67 -1.69
C PHE A 499 -16.88 6.77 -1.99
N PHE A 500 -17.74 6.89 -0.98
CA PHE A 500 -19.19 6.94 -1.16
C PHE A 500 -19.70 8.04 -2.13
N PRO A 501 -19.14 9.28 -2.14
CA PRO A 501 -19.51 10.31 -3.11
C PRO A 501 -19.25 9.93 -4.58
N TYR A 502 -18.37 8.96 -4.85
CA TYR A 502 -17.97 8.56 -6.20
C TYR A 502 -19.17 8.14 -7.07
N ALA A 503 -20.03 7.27 -6.54
CA ALA A 503 -21.23 6.82 -7.25
C ALA A 503 -22.27 7.94 -7.39
N GLN A 504 -22.42 8.77 -6.37
CA GLN A 504 -23.36 9.89 -6.35
C GLN A 504 -23.00 10.97 -7.38
N ALA A 505 -21.71 11.29 -7.49
CA ALA A 505 -21.21 12.22 -8.50
C ALA A 505 -21.43 11.69 -9.92
N ALA A 506 -21.20 10.39 -10.14
CA ALA A 506 -21.49 9.75 -11.43
C ALA A 506 -22.99 9.80 -11.78
N HIS A 507 -23.86 9.53 -10.80
CA HIS A 507 -25.32 9.66 -10.97
C HIS A 507 -25.72 11.11 -11.26
N THR A 508 -25.04 12.09 -10.66
CA THR A 508 -25.28 13.52 -10.95
C THR A 508 -24.98 13.83 -12.42
N LEU A 509 -23.81 13.42 -12.92
CA LEU A 509 -23.43 13.62 -14.32
C LEU A 509 -24.42 12.97 -15.30
N VAL A 510 -24.86 11.74 -15.02
CA VAL A 510 -25.82 11.04 -15.88
C VAL A 510 -27.19 11.71 -15.88
N ASN A 511 -27.67 12.18 -14.72
CA ASN A 511 -28.92 12.95 -14.63
C ASN A 511 -28.80 14.37 -15.23
N LEU A 512 -27.58 14.88 -15.42
CA LEU A 512 -27.28 16.10 -16.19
C LEU A 512 -27.14 15.86 -17.71
N GLY A 513 -27.38 14.64 -18.18
CA GLY A 513 -27.39 14.29 -19.59
C GLY A 513 -26.07 13.74 -20.14
N VAL A 514 -25.05 13.51 -19.30
CA VAL A 514 -23.78 12.91 -19.73
C VAL A 514 -23.97 11.41 -19.98
N ASP A 515 -23.35 10.88 -21.04
CA ASP A 515 -23.37 9.45 -21.35
C ASP A 515 -22.62 8.63 -20.28
N LEU A 516 -23.27 7.59 -19.75
CA LEU A 516 -22.74 6.79 -18.65
C LEU A 516 -21.53 5.94 -19.06
N PHE A 517 -21.50 5.45 -20.31
CA PHE A 517 -20.40 4.64 -20.81
C PHE A 517 -19.15 5.50 -21.03
N ARG A 518 -19.32 6.75 -21.47
CA ARG A 518 -18.26 7.76 -21.51
C ARG A 518 -17.73 8.05 -20.11
N VAL A 519 -18.59 8.20 -19.10
CA VAL A 519 -18.14 8.39 -17.72
C VAL A 519 -17.25 7.23 -17.26
N ASP A 520 -17.68 5.98 -17.46
CA ASP A 520 -16.87 4.81 -17.10
C ASP A 520 -15.54 4.75 -17.89
N ASN A 521 -15.56 5.06 -19.19
CA ASN A 521 -14.35 5.08 -20.02
C ASN A 521 -13.36 6.18 -19.60
N VAL A 522 -13.84 7.37 -19.25
CA VAL A 522 -12.98 8.47 -18.79
C VAL A 522 -12.32 8.13 -17.46
N ILE A 523 -13.09 7.56 -16.52
CA ILE A 523 -12.56 7.18 -15.21
C ILE A 523 -11.58 6.00 -15.29
N THR A 524 -11.83 5.03 -16.18
CA THR A 524 -10.87 3.96 -16.44
C THR A 524 -9.60 4.45 -17.13
N SER A 525 -9.73 5.42 -18.05
CA SER A 525 -8.58 6.08 -18.70
C SER A 525 -7.76 6.90 -17.71
N PHE A 526 -8.41 7.53 -16.72
CA PHE A 526 -7.73 8.22 -15.62
C PHE A 526 -6.83 7.26 -14.81
N GLY A 527 -7.28 6.01 -14.65
CA GLY A 527 -6.47 4.91 -14.10
C GLY A 527 -7.19 3.93 -13.18
N LEU A 528 -8.44 4.21 -12.79
CA LEU A 528 -9.21 3.28 -11.94
C LEU A 528 -9.54 2.00 -12.74
N PRO A 529 -9.53 0.82 -12.13
CA PRO A 529 -9.75 -0.44 -12.87
C PRO A 529 -11.17 -0.57 -13.42
N LEU A 530 -12.15 0.07 -12.78
CA LEU A 530 -13.56 0.04 -13.15
C LEU A 530 -14.14 1.45 -13.01
N GLY A 531 -15.00 1.84 -13.96
CA GLY A 531 -15.82 3.04 -13.83
C GLY A 531 -16.92 2.88 -12.76
N PRO A 532 -17.55 3.98 -12.32
CA PRO A 532 -18.57 3.95 -11.27
C PRO A 532 -19.75 3.02 -11.57
N PHE A 533 -20.21 2.92 -12.83
CA PHE A 533 -21.38 2.12 -13.18
C PHE A 533 -21.04 0.62 -13.22
N GLN A 534 -19.94 0.27 -13.87
CA GLN A 534 -19.43 -1.10 -13.89
C GLN A 534 -19.05 -1.60 -12.48
N LEU A 535 -18.54 -0.72 -11.62
CA LEU A 535 -18.28 -1.05 -10.22
C LEU A 535 -19.58 -1.31 -9.45
N GLY A 536 -20.61 -0.48 -9.65
CA GLY A 536 -21.94 -0.70 -9.06
C GLY A 536 -22.54 -2.05 -9.44
N ASP A 537 -22.43 -2.43 -10.71
CA ASP A 537 -22.87 -3.76 -11.19
C ASP A 537 -22.10 -4.92 -10.53
N LEU A 538 -20.82 -4.73 -10.21
CA LEU A 538 -20.00 -5.75 -9.56
C LEU A 538 -20.28 -5.84 -8.05
N ALA A 539 -20.45 -4.70 -7.38
CA ALA A 539 -20.75 -4.62 -5.96
C ALA A 539 -22.16 -5.15 -5.65
N GLY A 540 -23.12 -4.89 -6.53
CA GLY A 540 -24.50 -5.32 -6.42
C GLY A 540 -25.42 -4.21 -5.92
N HIS A 541 -26.44 -3.89 -6.73
CA HIS A 541 -27.37 -2.78 -6.48
C HIS A 541 -28.22 -2.97 -5.21
N GLY A 542 -28.50 -4.21 -4.82
CA GLY A 542 -29.20 -4.51 -3.57
C GLY A 542 -28.47 -4.03 -2.32
N ILE A 543 -27.12 -4.08 -2.32
CA ILE A 543 -26.31 -3.58 -1.20
C ILE A 543 -26.37 -2.05 -1.12
N ALA A 544 -26.34 -1.38 -2.27
CA ALA A 544 -26.47 0.07 -2.34
C ALA A 544 -27.83 0.53 -1.76
N ILE A 545 -28.92 -0.17 -2.06
CA ILE A 545 -30.24 0.12 -1.46
C ILE A 545 -30.26 -0.17 0.04
N ALA A 546 -29.72 -1.32 0.48
CA ALA A 546 -29.72 -1.69 1.90
C ALA A 546 -28.92 -0.71 2.78
N THR A 547 -27.88 -0.09 2.22
CA THR A 547 -27.03 0.88 2.93
C THR A 547 -27.48 2.33 2.76
N LYS A 548 -28.36 2.62 1.79
CA LYS A 548 -28.83 3.97 1.45
C LYS A 548 -29.32 4.73 2.67
N ASP A 549 -30.27 4.16 3.43
CA ASP A 549 -30.88 4.82 4.58
C ASP A 549 -29.88 5.10 5.71
N ILE A 550 -28.82 4.28 5.84
CA ILE A 550 -27.77 4.46 6.83
C ILE A 550 -26.97 5.73 6.49
N TYR A 551 -26.53 5.85 5.23
CA TYR A 551 -25.81 7.02 4.76
C TYR A 551 -26.70 8.26 4.72
N ASP A 552 -27.97 8.14 4.27
CA ASP A 552 -28.91 9.27 4.23
C ASP A 552 -29.14 9.87 5.62
N LYS A 553 -29.30 9.04 6.65
CA LYS A 553 -29.41 9.50 8.05
C LYS A 553 -28.13 10.14 8.56
N ALA A 554 -26.98 9.64 8.13
CA ALA A 554 -25.67 10.10 8.60
C ALA A 554 -25.22 11.42 7.95
N PHE A 555 -25.42 11.57 6.64
CA PHE A 555 -24.83 12.64 5.85
C PHE A 555 -25.84 13.62 5.25
N GLY A 556 -27.13 13.27 5.20
CA GLY A 556 -28.24 14.20 4.96
C GLY A 556 -28.12 15.04 3.69
N ASP A 557 -27.98 16.36 3.85
CA ASP A 557 -27.90 17.35 2.75
C ASP A 557 -26.57 17.31 1.98
N GLN A 558 -25.59 16.53 2.44
CA GLN A 558 -24.30 16.33 1.77
C GLN A 558 -24.36 15.24 0.70
N MET A 559 -25.54 14.66 0.44
CA MET A 559 -25.73 13.57 -0.52
C MET A 559 -26.55 14.00 -1.73
N PHE A 560 -26.18 13.48 -2.90
CA PHE A 560 -27.04 13.54 -4.08
C PHE A 560 -27.96 12.30 -4.13
N ARG A 561 -29.26 12.54 -4.30
CA ARG A 561 -30.28 11.48 -4.38
C ARG A 561 -30.67 11.26 -5.84
N SER A 562 -30.54 10.01 -6.28
CA SER A 562 -30.88 9.58 -7.64
C SER A 562 -31.81 8.37 -7.56
N PRO A 563 -32.90 8.30 -8.35
CA PRO A 563 -33.77 7.12 -8.44
C PRO A 563 -33.17 6.00 -9.30
N LEU A 564 -32.01 6.22 -9.92
CA LEU A 564 -31.43 5.33 -10.93
C LEU A 564 -31.23 3.89 -10.43
N THR A 565 -30.71 3.71 -9.21
CA THR A 565 -30.46 2.37 -8.65
C THR A 565 -31.77 1.62 -8.38
N GLU A 566 -32.79 2.30 -7.87
CA GLU A 566 -34.12 1.73 -7.66
C GLU A 566 -34.78 1.35 -8.99
N LEU A 567 -34.67 2.20 -10.01
CA LEU A 567 -35.21 1.94 -11.34
C LEU A 567 -34.52 0.74 -12.02
N LEU A 568 -33.20 0.59 -11.85
CA LEU A 568 -32.47 -0.58 -12.35
C LEU A 568 -33.00 -1.87 -11.72
N LEU A 569 -33.16 -1.90 -10.40
CA LEU A 569 -33.70 -3.06 -9.70
C LEU A 569 -35.14 -3.37 -10.16
N LYS A 570 -36.00 -2.36 -10.29
CA LYS A 570 -37.37 -2.52 -10.82
C LYS A 570 -37.39 -3.07 -12.24
N SER A 571 -36.41 -2.70 -13.07
CA SER A 571 -36.25 -3.22 -14.43
C SER A 571 -35.62 -4.63 -14.50
N GLY A 572 -35.35 -5.27 -13.35
CA GLY A 572 -34.74 -6.60 -13.29
C GLY A 572 -33.23 -6.60 -13.53
N ARG A 573 -32.55 -5.46 -13.41
CA ARG A 573 -31.10 -5.31 -13.62
C ARG A 573 -30.37 -5.30 -12.28
N ASN A 574 -29.75 -6.41 -11.90
CA ASN A 574 -29.05 -6.57 -10.61
C ASN A 574 -27.53 -6.79 -10.80
N GLY A 575 -26.99 -6.24 -11.89
CA GLY A 575 -25.56 -6.26 -12.17
C GLY A 575 -25.06 -7.65 -12.53
N LYS A 576 -23.86 -7.97 -12.05
CA LYS A 576 -23.18 -9.23 -12.36
C LYS A 576 -23.92 -10.46 -11.81
N ILE A 577 -24.68 -10.31 -10.72
CA ILE A 577 -25.36 -11.42 -10.03
C ILE A 577 -26.35 -12.14 -10.96
N ASN A 578 -27.13 -11.39 -11.74
CA ASN A 578 -28.08 -11.95 -12.71
C ASN A 578 -27.65 -11.72 -14.17
N GLY A 579 -26.39 -11.35 -14.39
CA GLY A 579 -25.82 -11.19 -15.73
C GLY A 579 -26.18 -9.88 -16.44
N ARG A 580 -26.96 -8.98 -15.82
CA ARG A 580 -27.44 -7.75 -16.46
C ARG A 580 -27.57 -6.59 -15.48
N GLY A 581 -26.86 -5.50 -15.76
CA GLY A 581 -26.85 -4.25 -15.00
C GLY A 581 -26.89 -3.05 -15.93
N TYR A 582 -25.97 -2.11 -15.75
CA TYR A 582 -25.57 -1.16 -16.81
C TYR A 582 -24.87 -1.88 -17.97
N TYR A 583 -24.18 -2.98 -17.67
CA TYR A 583 -23.51 -3.85 -18.63
C TYR A 583 -24.14 -5.25 -18.67
N ILE A 584 -23.88 -5.98 -19.76
CA ILE A 584 -24.18 -7.41 -19.87
C ILE A 584 -22.93 -8.22 -19.48
N TYR A 585 -23.13 -9.17 -18.56
CA TYR A 585 -22.10 -10.06 -18.05
C TYR A 585 -22.36 -11.49 -18.52
N GLN A 586 -21.45 -12.00 -19.35
CA GLN A 586 -21.45 -13.38 -19.81
C GLN A 586 -20.22 -14.10 -19.28
N LYS A 587 -20.41 -15.35 -18.82
CA LYS A 587 -19.31 -16.16 -18.28
C LYS A 587 -18.19 -16.29 -19.32
N GLY A 588 -16.96 -15.98 -18.91
CA GLY A 588 -15.77 -16.08 -19.77
C GLY A 588 -15.57 -14.91 -20.75
N SER A 589 -16.44 -13.91 -20.76
CA SER A 589 -16.34 -12.74 -21.65
C SER A 589 -16.12 -11.44 -20.86
N LYS A 590 -15.52 -10.44 -21.53
CA LYS A 590 -15.50 -9.07 -21.01
C LYS A 590 -16.93 -8.52 -21.00
N PRO A 591 -17.32 -7.72 -19.99
CA PRO A 591 -18.63 -7.10 -19.94
C PRO A 591 -18.81 -6.15 -21.12
N LYS A 592 -20.02 -6.10 -21.68
CA LYS A 592 -20.37 -5.28 -22.83
C LYS A 592 -21.40 -4.22 -22.44
N PRO A 593 -21.28 -2.96 -22.91
CA PRO A 593 -22.33 -1.95 -22.74
C PRO A 593 -23.71 -2.49 -23.14
N ASP A 594 -24.75 -2.20 -22.35
CA ASP A 594 -26.13 -2.55 -22.70
C ASP A 594 -26.95 -1.28 -23.05
N PRO A 595 -27.11 -0.94 -24.34
CA PRO A 595 -27.88 0.25 -24.74
C PRO A 595 -29.33 0.25 -24.26
N SER A 596 -29.91 -0.92 -23.94
CA SER A 596 -31.28 -0.98 -23.43
C SER A 596 -31.41 -0.47 -21.99
N VAL A 597 -30.30 -0.12 -21.32
CA VAL A 597 -30.35 0.59 -20.02
C VAL A 597 -30.72 2.07 -20.19
N LEU A 598 -30.55 2.63 -21.39
CA LEU A 598 -30.76 4.06 -21.63
C LEU A 598 -32.21 4.49 -21.36
N SER A 599 -33.21 3.63 -21.56
CA SER A 599 -34.60 3.94 -21.19
C SER A 599 -34.78 4.16 -19.69
N VAL A 600 -34.09 3.37 -18.87
CA VAL A 600 -34.07 3.50 -17.39
C VAL A 600 -33.37 4.80 -16.99
N VAL A 601 -32.33 5.17 -17.73
CA VAL A 601 -31.59 6.43 -17.54
C VAL A 601 -32.45 7.64 -17.89
N GLU A 602 -33.21 7.60 -18.99
CA GLU A 602 -34.16 8.67 -19.36
C GLU A 602 -35.29 8.83 -18.32
N GLU A 603 -35.80 7.72 -17.78
CA GLU A 603 -36.76 7.77 -16.67
C GLU A 603 -36.15 8.45 -15.43
N SER A 604 -34.91 8.08 -15.07
CA SER A 604 -34.17 8.74 -13.97
C SER A 604 -33.97 10.25 -14.22
N ARG A 605 -33.60 10.64 -15.44
CA ARG A 605 -33.43 12.05 -15.84
C ARG A 605 -34.72 12.83 -15.68
N THR A 606 -35.84 12.24 -16.11
CA THR A 606 -37.17 12.84 -16.03
C THR A 606 -37.60 13.04 -14.58
N LEU A 607 -37.41 12.04 -13.71
CA LEU A 607 -37.78 12.13 -12.29
C LEU A 607 -36.89 13.08 -11.51
N THR A 608 -35.59 13.14 -11.84
CA THR A 608 -34.61 13.97 -11.13
C THR A 608 -34.69 15.43 -11.59
N ASN A 609 -34.91 15.68 -12.88
CA ASN A 609 -35.17 16.99 -13.50
C ASN A 609 -34.17 18.11 -13.11
N ILE A 610 -32.87 17.84 -13.21
CA ILE A 610 -31.79 18.80 -12.87
C ILE A 610 -31.07 19.39 -14.08
N MET A 611 -31.47 19.05 -15.31
CA MET A 611 -30.83 19.56 -16.53
C MET A 611 -31.13 21.06 -16.72
N PRO A 612 -30.11 21.93 -16.84
CA PRO A 612 -30.31 23.35 -17.07
C PRO A 612 -31.11 23.60 -18.36
N GLY A 613 -32.29 24.23 -18.24
CA GLY A 613 -33.18 24.47 -19.38
C GLY A 613 -33.65 23.20 -20.09
N GLY A 614 -33.66 22.05 -19.40
CA GLY A 614 -34.03 20.75 -19.95
C GLY A 614 -33.03 20.16 -20.96
N LYS A 615 -31.80 20.72 -21.04
CA LYS A 615 -30.76 20.27 -21.99
C LYS A 615 -29.60 19.61 -21.28
N ALA A 616 -29.03 18.61 -21.93
CA ALA A 616 -27.80 17.95 -21.49
C ALA A 616 -26.65 18.97 -21.40
N ILE A 617 -25.85 18.86 -20.34
CA ILE A 617 -24.68 19.72 -20.17
C ILE A 617 -23.55 19.30 -21.11
N THR A 618 -22.71 20.27 -21.50
CA THR A 618 -21.46 19.99 -22.22
C THR A 618 -20.31 20.02 -21.24
N VAL A 619 -19.57 18.90 -21.16
CA VAL A 619 -18.42 18.73 -20.27
C VAL A 619 -17.26 18.08 -21.01
N THR A 620 -16.05 18.51 -20.67
CA THR A 620 -14.81 17.85 -21.11
C THR A 620 -14.55 16.58 -20.29
N ASP A 621 -13.63 15.73 -20.75
CA ASP A 621 -13.24 14.54 -19.97
C ASP A 621 -12.58 14.93 -18.65
N LYS A 622 -11.85 16.06 -18.63
CA LYS A 622 -11.30 16.65 -17.40
C LYS A 622 -12.42 17.02 -16.42
N ASP A 623 -13.49 17.66 -16.90
CA ASP A 623 -14.64 18.01 -16.06
C ASP A 623 -15.32 16.78 -15.46
N ILE A 624 -15.43 15.68 -16.23
CA ILE A 624 -15.98 14.41 -15.72
C ILE A 624 -15.12 13.87 -14.57
N VAL A 625 -13.80 13.84 -14.73
CA VAL A 625 -12.87 13.41 -13.67
C VAL A 625 -13.00 14.29 -12.44
N GLU A 626 -12.99 15.62 -12.60
CA GLU A 626 -13.09 16.56 -11.49
C GLU A 626 -14.43 16.46 -10.75
N MET A 627 -15.54 16.43 -11.49
CA MET A 627 -16.88 16.34 -10.90
C MET A 627 -17.07 15.03 -10.13
N ILE A 628 -16.38 13.95 -10.50
CA ILE A 628 -16.41 12.67 -9.80
C ILE A 628 -15.45 12.61 -8.62
N LEU A 629 -14.18 12.99 -8.81
CA LEU A 629 -13.14 12.76 -7.81
C LEU A 629 -12.99 13.91 -6.82
N PHE A 630 -13.38 15.15 -7.13
CA PHE A 630 -13.29 16.23 -6.15
C PHE A 630 -14.25 16.05 -4.95
N PRO A 631 -15.48 15.55 -5.12
CA PRO A 631 -16.31 15.14 -3.98
C PRO A 631 -15.65 14.07 -3.11
N VAL A 632 -14.93 13.11 -3.71
CA VAL A 632 -14.17 12.07 -2.99
C VAL A 632 -13.02 12.70 -2.19
N VAL A 633 -12.26 13.61 -2.80
CA VAL A 633 -11.20 14.39 -2.11
C VAL A 633 -11.80 15.21 -0.96
N ASN A 634 -12.96 15.83 -1.18
CA ASN A 634 -13.64 16.63 -0.18
C ASN A 634 -14.12 15.79 1.00
N GLU A 635 -14.52 14.53 0.79
CA GLU A 635 -14.85 13.61 1.86
C GLU A 635 -13.60 13.08 2.57
N ALA A 636 -12.51 12.83 1.84
CA ALA A 636 -11.21 12.53 2.43
C ALA A 636 -10.76 13.63 3.39
N CYS A 637 -11.00 14.90 3.05
CA CYS A 637 -10.72 16.04 3.92
C CYS A 637 -11.55 16.00 5.23
N ARG A 638 -12.82 15.56 5.19
CA ARG A 638 -13.65 15.40 6.39
C ARG A 638 -13.17 14.24 7.25
N VAL A 639 -12.84 13.10 6.63
CA VAL A 639 -12.26 11.92 7.30
C VAL A 639 -10.96 12.28 8.03
N LEU A 640 -10.15 13.18 7.46
CA LEU A 640 -8.96 13.71 8.12
C LEU A 640 -9.30 14.67 9.28
N ASP A 641 -10.19 15.63 9.04
CA ASP A 641 -10.59 16.63 10.04
C ASP A 641 -11.19 16.00 11.30
N GLU A 642 -11.94 14.91 11.11
CA GLU A 642 -12.59 14.16 12.18
C GLU A 642 -11.65 13.15 12.87
N GLY A 643 -10.39 13.02 12.43
CA GLY A 643 -9.42 12.11 13.05
C GLY A 643 -9.72 10.63 12.85
N VAL A 644 -10.48 10.27 11.81
CA VAL A 644 -10.79 8.86 11.46
C VAL A 644 -9.52 8.13 11.03
N VAL A 645 -8.55 8.82 10.44
CA VAL A 645 -7.24 8.26 10.11
C VAL A 645 -6.15 8.95 10.92
N ILE A 646 -5.06 8.22 11.21
CA ILE A 646 -3.94 8.75 11.99
C ILE A 646 -3.17 9.81 11.20
N ARG A 647 -3.02 9.58 9.88
CA ARG A 647 -2.28 10.46 8.96
C ARG A 647 -2.95 10.47 7.58
N ALA A 648 -2.73 11.55 6.83
CA ALA A 648 -3.09 11.64 5.41
C ALA A 648 -2.52 10.48 4.58
N SER A 649 -1.26 10.09 4.84
CA SER A 649 -0.60 8.97 4.15
C SER A 649 -1.32 7.63 4.34
N ASP A 650 -1.99 7.44 5.48
CA ASP A 650 -2.66 6.19 5.80
C ASP A 650 -3.94 6.05 4.97
N LEU A 651 -4.65 7.16 4.74
CA LEU A 651 -5.80 7.22 3.84
C LEU A 651 -5.39 7.03 2.37
N ASP A 652 -4.24 7.55 1.95
CA ASP A 652 -3.72 7.30 0.61
C ASP A 652 -3.43 5.81 0.38
N VAL A 653 -2.75 5.14 1.32
CA VAL A 653 -2.53 3.69 1.26
C VAL A 653 -3.86 2.95 1.22
N ALA A 654 -4.82 3.33 2.06
CA ALA A 654 -6.14 2.73 2.07
C ALA A 654 -6.88 2.96 0.74
N SER A 655 -6.75 4.13 0.11
CA SER A 655 -7.33 4.43 -1.20
C SER A 655 -6.71 3.59 -2.32
N VAL A 656 -5.39 3.43 -2.32
CA VAL A 656 -4.67 2.62 -3.32
C VAL A 656 -5.04 1.14 -3.18
N LEU A 657 -5.15 0.62 -1.96
CA LEU A 657 -5.37 -0.82 -1.74
C LEU A 657 -6.86 -1.21 -1.65
N GLY A 658 -7.73 -0.31 -1.20
CA GLY A 658 -9.17 -0.53 -1.03
C GLY A 658 -10.00 -0.08 -2.23
N MET A 659 -9.72 1.11 -2.76
CA MET A 659 -10.43 1.67 -3.92
C MET A 659 -9.74 1.34 -5.25
N SER A 660 -8.53 0.77 -5.20
CA SER A 660 -7.65 0.64 -6.36
C SER A 660 -7.33 1.99 -7.01
N PHE A 661 -7.19 3.05 -6.19
CA PHE A 661 -6.73 4.34 -6.69
C PHE A 661 -5.33 4.18 -7.32
N PRO A 662 -5.04 4.81 -8.47
CA PRO A 662 -3.79 4.54 -9.19
C PRO A 662 -2.56 4.90 -8.36
N SER A 663 -1.72 3.91 -8.05
CA SER A 663 -0.52 4.13 -7.21
C SER A 663 0.49 5.09 -7.86
N TYR A 664 0.56 5.13 -9.19
CA TYR A 664 1.36 6.12 -9.94
C TYR A 664 0.81 7.55 -9.85
N ARG A 665 -0.32 7.75 -9.15
CA ARG A 665 -0.85 9.06 -8.73
C ARG A 665 -0.81 9.25 -7.21
N GLY A 666 -0.20 8.34 -6.44
CA GLY A 666 0.15 8.49 -5.03
C GLY A 666 -0.96 8.10 -4.05
N GLY A 667 -2.21 8.31 -4.43
CA GLY A 667 -3.37 8.19 -3.56
C GLY A 667 -4.27 9.42 -3.72
N VAL A 668 -5.46 9.37 -3.14
CA VAL A 668 -6.48 10.41 -3.34
C VAL A 668 -6.03 11.80 -2.87
N LEU A 669 -5.35 11.88 -1.73
CA LEU A 669 -4.87 13.15 -1.18
C LEU A 669 -3.59 13.60 -1.87
N PHE A 670 -2.66 12.70 -2.16
CA PHE A 670 -1.42 13.06 -2.87
C PHE A 670 -1.75 13.65 -4.24
N TRP A 671 -2.66 12.99 -4.98
CA TRP A 671 -3.15 13.49 -6.25
C TRP A 671 -3.86 14.85 -6.11
N ALA A 672 -4.65 15.04 -5.06
CA ALA A 672 -5.30 16.32 -4.82
C ALA A 672 -4.30 17.46 -4.61
N ASP A 673 -3.16 17.20 -3.96
CA ASP A 673 -2.09 18.17 -3.80
C ASP A 673 -1.33 18.47 -5.10
N THR A 674 -1.16 17.49 -5.99
CA THR A 674 -0.58 17.76 -7.32
C THR A 674 -1.52 18.58 -8.20
N VAL A 675 -2.84 18.46 -8.00
CA VAL A 675 -3.85 19.30 -8.67
C VAL A 675 -3.90 20.70 -8.04
N GLY A 676 -3.73 20.81 -6.72
CA GLY A 676 -3.72 22.06 -5.96
C GLY A 676 -5.00 22.28 -5.15
N PRO A 677 -4.92 22.35 -3.80
CA PRO A 677 -6.10 22.47 -2.93
C PRO A 677 -6.97 23.69 -3.23
N LYS A 678 -6.34 24.82 -3.60
CA LYS A 678 -7.04 26.05 -3.97
C LYS A 678 -7.93 25.86 -5.20
N TYR A 679 -7.41 25.21 -6.24
CA TYR A 679 -8.19 24.94 -7.46
C TYR A 679 -9.36 24.01 -7.17
N ILE A 680 -9.14 22.96 -6.37
CA ILE A 680 -10.20 22.01 -5.97
C ILE A 680 -11.31 22.74 -5.20
N TYR A 681 -10.95 23.56 -4.21
CA TYR A 681 -11.89 24.37 -3.44
C TYR A 681 -12.74 25.27 -4.34
N GLU A 682 -12.11 26.05 -5.22
CA GLU A 682 -12.80 26.97 -6.12
C GLU A 682 -13.73 26.21 -7.09
N ARG A 683 -13.29 25.04 -7.59
CA ARG A 683 -14.11 24.20 -8.47
C ARG A 683 -15.34 23.67 -7.75
N LEU A 684 -15.17 23.11 -6.56
CA LEU A 684 -16.26 22.61 -5.73
C LEU A 684 -17.23 23.71 -5.32
N LYS A 685 -16.73 24.91 -4.98
CA LYS A 685 -17.57 26.07 -4.67
C LYS A 685 -18.49 26.43 -5.85
N ARG A 686 -17.94 26.55 -7.08
CA ARG A 686 -18.73 26.81 -8.30
C ARG A 686 -19.75 25.71 -8.59
N LEU A 687 -19.37 24.45 -8.39
CA LEU A 687 -20.28 23.31 -8.55
C LEU A 687 -21.39 23.34 -7.50
N SER A 688 -21.08 23.77 -6.26
CA SER A 688 -22.06 23.88 -5.19
C SER A 688 -23.07 25.00 -5.44
N GLU A 689 -22.62 26.14 -5.96
CA GLU A 689 -23.48 27.24 -6.38
C GLU A 689 -24.44 26.82 -7.52
N THR A 690 -23.97 25.97 -8.44
CA THR A 690 -24.77 25.51 -9.60
C THR A 690 -25.69 24.32 -9.25
N TYR A 691 -25.20 23.33 -8.51
CA TYR A 691 -25.84 22.01 -8.34
C TYR A 691 -26.16 21.66 -6.88
N GLY A 692 -25.87 22.54 -5.92
CA GLY A 692 -26.31 22.41 -4.54
C GLY A 692 -25.32 21.80 -3.55
N GLY A 693 -25.84 21.33 -2.41
CA GLY A 693 -25.08 21.00 -1.20
C GLY A 693 -24.08 19.84 -1.33
N PHE A 694 -24.31 18.91 -2.26
CA PHE A 694 -23.42 17.76 -2.49
C PHE A 694 -21.98 18.19 -2.80
N PHE A 695 -21.79 19.26 -3.56
CA PHE A 695 -20.46 19.77 -3.91
C PHE A 695 -19.89 20.77 -2.90
N LYS A 696 -20.57 21.02 -1.78
CA LYS A 696 -20.15 22.03 -0.81
C LYS A 696 -18.75 21.69 -0.27
N PRO A 697 -17.75 22.58 -0.42
CA PRO A 697 -16.42 22.34 0.15
C PRO A 697 -16.47 22.14 1.67
N SER A 698 -15.66 21.21 2.16
CA SER A 698 -15.42 21.02 3.59
C SER A 698 -14.60 22.18 4.16
N LYS A 699 -14.76 22.43 5.46
CA LYS A 699 -13.99 23.46 6.17
C LYS A 699 -12.49 23.20 6.09
N TYR A 700 -12.09 21.93 6.23
CA TYR A 700 -10.69 21.51 6.15
C TYR A 700 -10.04 21.88 4.81
N LEU A 701 -10.76 21.66 3.70
CA LEU A 701 -10.29 22.03 2.36
C LEU A 701 -10.25 23.55 2.19
N GLU A 702 -11.30 24.25 2.64
CA GLU A 702 -11.38 25.72 2.59
C GLU A 702 -10.21 26.38 3.33
N GLU A 703 -9.94 25.97 4.57
CA GLU A 703 -8.86 26.54 5.38
C GLU A 703 -7.49 26.39 4.71
N ARG A 704 -7.22 25.22 4.10
CA ARG A 704 -5.96 24.96 3.39
C ARG A 704 -5.85 25.74 2.10
N ALA A 705 -6.92 25.77 1.32
CA ALA A 705 -7.02 26.57 0.11
C ALA A 705 -6.75 28.06 0.38
N MET A 706 -7.35 28.63 1.44
CA MET A 706 -7.18 30.04 1.80
C MET A 706 -5.77 30.36 2.29
N ARG A 707 -5.07 29.40 2.92
CA ARG A 707 -3.70 29.57 3.44
C ARG A 707 -2.61 29.17 2.45
N GLY A 708 -2.95 28.65 1.27
CA GLY A 708 -1.98 28.13 0.31
C GLY A 708 -1.23 26.89 0.82
N MET A 709 -1.85 26.11 1.71
CA MET A 709 -1.26 24.91 2.31
C MET A 709 -1.66 23.66 1.53
N LEU A 710 -0.78 22.67 1.54
CA LEU A 710 -1.05 21.31 1.07
C LEU A 710 -2.03 20.57 2.01
N LEU A 711 -2.75 19.58 1.50
CA LEU A 711 -3.60 18.69 2.30
C LEU A 711 -2.78 17.89 3.31
N PHE A 712 -1.53 17.56 2.98
CA PHE A 712 -0.61 16.86 3.88
C PHE A 712 -0.01 17.69 5.01
N ASP A 713 -0.11 19.03 4.97
CA ASP A 713 0.52 19.86 5.99
C ASP A 713 -0.21 19.69 7.34
N THR A 714 0.47 19.01 8.27
CA THR A 714 0.00 18.68 9.62
C THR A 714 0.50 19.65 10.68
N SER A 715 1.01 20.84 10.32
CA SER A 715 1.53 21.85 11.26
C SER A 715 0.58 22.28 12.40
N LYS A 716 -0.65 21.73 12.49
CA LYS A 716 -1.54 21.83 13.64
C LYS A 716 -2.24 20.55 14.14
N ILE A 717 -2.03 19.36 13.57
CA ILE A 717 -2.80 18.16 13.97
C ILE A 717 -1.98 17.28 14.91
N TRP A 718 -1.54 17.82 16.05
CA TRP A 718 -1.23 17.03 17.27
C TRP A 718 -0.98 17.89 18.53
N HIS A 719 -1.75 18.97 18.72
CA HIS A 719 -1.84 19.61 20.02
C HIS A 719 -3.31 19.92 20.36
N SER A 720 -3.73 19.40 21.52
CA SER A 720 -5.01 19.59 22.22
C SER A 720 -6.29 18.99 21.61
N GLN A 721 -6.59 17.74 21.96
CA GLN A 721 -7.93 17.33 22.44
C GLN A 721 -7.80 16.22 23.50
N THR A 722 -7.28 16.57 24.67
CA THR A 722 -7.69 15.89 25.89
C THR A 722 -9.11 16.36 26.22
N GLY A 723 -10.08 15.47 26.07
CA GLY A 723 -11.38 15.51 26.74
C GLY A 723 -12.31 16.67 26.39
N LYS A 724 -13.15 16.48 25.37
CA LYS A 724 -14.59 16.86 25.36
C LYS A 724 -15.22 16.29 24.08
N SER A 725 -16.03 15.25 24.25
CA SER A 725 -16.75 14.59 23.17
C SER A 725 -17.67 15.57 22.44
N GLN A 726 -17.71 15.48 21.11
CA GLN A 726 -18.75 16.08 20.28
C GLN A 726 -20.06 15.27 20.36
N LEU A 727 -20.54 14.97 21.57
CA LEU A 727 -21.88 14.41 21.77
C LEU A 727 -22.91 15.46 22.25
N ASP A 728 -22.46 16.64 22.68
CA ASP A 728 -23.35 17.66 23.28
C ASP A 728 -24.05 18.59 22.28
N LYS A 729 -23.85 18.41 20.96
CA LYS A 729 -24.53 19.25 19.93
C LYS A 729 -25.81 18.65 19.35
N PHE A 730 -26.18 17.43 19.75
CA PHE A 730 -27.40 16.76 19.25
C PHE A 730 -28.51 16.57 20.30
N THR A 731 -28.35 17.03 21.54
CA THR A 731 -29.34 16.85 22.61
C THR A 731 -30.08 18.12 23.05
N ASN A 732 -29.80 19.29 22.47
CA ASN A 732 -30.46 20.55 22.87
C ASN A 732 -31.39 21.14 21.80
N LYS A 733 -32.42 20.38 21.43
CA LYS A 733 -33.65 20.90 20.82
C LYS A 733 -34.84 20.05 21.29
N ARG A 734 -35.27 20.25 22.53
CA ARG A 734 -36.66 20.01 22.97
C ARG A 734 -36.87 20.57 24.37
N LYS A 735 -38.01 21.26 24.52
CA LYS A 735 -38.64 21.79 25.73
C LYS A 735 -38.27 23.22 26.14
N SER A 736 -39.00 24.17 25.56
CA SER A 736 -39.46 25.36 26.27
C SER A 736 -40.96 25.53 26.01
N SER A 737 -41.80 25.02 26.92
CA SER A 737 -43.19 25.43 27.04
C SER A 737 -43.67 25.23 28.48
N GLN A 738 -43.83 26.37 29.15
CA GLN A 738 -44.77 26.68 30.23
C GLN A 738 -44.59 26.07 31.63
N ALA A 739 -44.94 26.92 32.59
CA ALA A 739 -44.60 26.92 34.01
C ALA A 739 -45.72 26.31 34.89
N HIS A 740 -45.35 25.80 36.07
CA HIS A 740 -45.88 26.19 37.40
C HIS A 740 -45.17 25.39 38.54
N PRO A 741 -45.07 25.94 39.78
CA PRO A 741 -44.22 25.41 40.84
C PRO A 741 -44.99 24.63 41.93
N GLY A 742 -44.32 23.70 42.62
CA GLY A 742 -44.85 23.04 43.82
C GLY A 742 -43.78 22.25 44.58
N CYS A 743 -43.56 22.63 45.83
CA CYS A 743 -42.59 22.13 46.82
C CYS A 743 -42.57 20.61 47.06
N LEU A 744 -41.40 20.07 47.42
CA LEU A 744 -41.19 19.30 48.67
C LEU A 744 -39.69 18.95 48.90
N GLU A 745 -39.19 19.43 50.02
CA GLU A 745 -38.02 19.03 50.84
C GLU A 745 -38.03 17.51 51.18
N VAL A 746 -36.99 16.76 51.60
CA VAL A 746 -35.70 17.02 52.29
C VAL A 746 -34.84 15.73 52.37
N SER A 747 -33.49 15.87 52.35
CA SER A 747 -32.38 15.04 52.94
C SER A 747 -32.24 13.52 52.60
N VAL A 748 -31.05 12.88 52.56
CA VAL A 748 -30.08 12.64 53.66
C VAL A 748 -28.67 12.20 53.16
N SER A 749 -27.67 12.82 53.80
CA SER A 749 -26.29 12.45 54.23
C SER A 749 -25.34 11.49 53.49
N SER A 750 -24.12 12.01 53.39
CA SER A 750 -22.79 11.40 53.25
C SER A 750 -22.34 10.46 54.39
N ARG A 751 -21.55 9.42 54.06
CA ARG A 751 -20.44 8.90 54.88
C ARG A 751 -19.29 8.34 54.02
N ARG A 752 -18.06 8.71 54.36
CA ARG A 752 -16.79 8.05 54.00
C ARG A 752 -16.42 6.97 55.03
N PRO A 753 -15.39 6.16 54.74
CA PRO A 753 -14.36 5.90 55.76
C PRO A 753 -12.90 6.10 55.25
N ASP A 754 -12.05 6.53 56.20
CA ASP A 754 -10.57 6.62 56.22
C ASP A 754 -9.92 5.20 56.27
N GLU A 755 -8.62 4.89 56.25
CA GLU A 755 -7.30 5.52 56.15
C GLU A 755 -6.29 4.33 56.02
N GLN A 756 -5.14 4.47 55.32
CA GLN A 756 -3.82 4.01 55.83
C GLN A 756 -2.65 4.42 54.92
N ARG A 757 -1.52 4.68 55.59
CA ARG A 757 -0.35 5.48 55.23
C ARG A 757 0.67 4.80 54.28
N ALA A 758 1.35 5.61 53.47
CA ALA A 758 2.80 5.52 53.26
C ALA A 758 3.37 6.87 52.79
N THR A 759 4.32 7.40 53.56
CA THR A 759 5.11 8.61 53.32
C THR A 759 6.24 8.38 52.31
N CYS A 760 6.50 9.34 51.41
CA CYS A 760 7.86 9.69 51.01
C CYS A 760 7.95 11.15 50.49
N ARG A 761 8.91 11.91 51.02
CA ARG A 761 9.25 13.31 50.72
C ARG A 761 10.15 13.41 49.48
N LEU A 762 10.10 14.54 48.76
CA LEU A 762 11.23 15.40 48.30
C LEU A 762 10.69 16.42 47.29
N GLN A 763 10.44 17.67 47.71
CA GLN A 763 11.30 18.86 47.59
C GLN A 763 11.37 19.47 46.17
N VAL A 764 10.62 20.56 46.02
CA VAL A 764 10.77 21.59 44.98
C VAL A 764 11.70 22.66 45.53
N THR A 765 12.68 23.10 44.73
CA THR A 765 13.34 24.40 44.94
C THR A 765 13.37 25.17 43.62
N SER A 766 12.79 26.36 43.67
CA SER A 766 12.93 27.47 42.75
C SER A 766 14.08 28.37 43.22
N THR A 767 14.76 29.07 42.31
CA THR A 767 15.21 30.46 42.53
C THR A 767 15.67 31.06 41.19
N CYS A 768 15.07 32.20 40.86
CA CYS A 768 15.67 33.22 40.01
C CYS A 768 16.61 34.05 40.88
N GLU A 769 17.70 34.56 40.30
CA GLU A 769 18.24 35.88 40.67
C GLU A 769 19.07 36.47 39.52
N THR A 770 18.92 37.77 39.39
CA THR A 770 19.40 38.73 38.38
C THR A 770 20.76 39.33 38.73
N SER A 771 21.41 39.91 37.70
CA SER A 771 22.31 41.10 37.69
C SER A 771 23.58 40.81 36.86
N ASP A 772 24.30 41.76 36.28
CA ASP A 772 24.02 43.01 35.55
C ASP A 772 25.38 43.40 34.92
N GLU A 773 25.34 44.25 33.88
CA GLU A 773 26.44 45.09 33.35
C GLU A 773 27.75 44.50 32.75
N GLY A 774 28.11 45.05 31.58
CA GLY A 774 29.46 44.94 31.02
C GLY A 774 29.58 45.37 29.56
N ARG A 775 29.60 46.69 29.31
CA ARG A 775 30.00 47.32 28.03
C ARG A 775 31.36 46.81 27.52
N ASN A 776 31.52 46.62 26.21
CA ASN A 776 32.40 47.50 25.41
C ASN A 776 32.35 47.25 23.90
N ASP A 777 32.62 48.36 23.22
CA ASP A 777 32.63 48.67 21.79
C ASP A 777 33.61 47.88 20.91
N GLY A 778 33.39 47.95 19.59
CA GLY A 778 34.43 47.70 18.56
C GLY A 778 33.90 46.96 17.34
N ALA A 779 33.14 47.60 16.45
CA ALA A 779 33.65 48.22 15.22
C ALA A 779 34.11 47.26 14.09
N THR A 780 33.34 47.32 13.00
CA THR A 780 33.75 47.37 11.58
C THR A 780 34.33 46.16 10.83
N ARG A 781 33.48 45.70 9.88
CA ARG A 781 33.68 45.55 8.41
C ARG A 781 34.52 44.38 7.82
N SER A 782 33.96 43.96 6.67
CA SER A 782 34.53 43.39 5.43
C SER A 782 34.84 41.88 5.31
N VAL A 783 33.86 41.19 4.70
CA VAL A 783 33.90 40.25 3.55
C VAL A 783 35.09 40.47 2.58
N PRO A 784 35.50 39.55 1.65
CA PRO A 784 35.50 38.06 1.58
C PRO A 784 36.89 37.47 1.23
N SER A 785 37.00 36.13 1.20
CA SER A 785 37.52 35.27 0.11
C SER A 785 38.32 34.07 0.62
N GLY A 786 37.91 32.86 0.23
CA GLY A 786 38.55 31.58 0.54
C GLY A 786 37.57 30.44 0.39
#